data_AF-A0A9P9XHF4-F1
#
_entry.id   AF-A0A9P9XHF4-F1
#
_cell.length_a   1.000
_cell.length_b   1.000
_cell.length_c   1.000
_cell.angle_alpha   90.00
_cell.angle_beta   90.00
_cell.angle_gamma   90.00
#
_symmetry.space_group_name_H-M   'P 1'
#
loop_
_entity.id
_entity.type
_entity.pdbx_description
1 polymer ?
#
loop_
_entity_poly.entity_id
_entity_poly.type
_entity_poly.pdbx_seq_one_letter_code
_entity_poly.pdbx_strand_id
1 'polypeptide(L)'
;PREAALSCAVATSRTEAEKADKITEETLGPRTVLLNHQTRTLASAEEQDGQVLYPTDAVLSNSWSQPATPRYEKVLAPALWGYIAACEYSSQDVVTRVLALGCSSIESASSMPLAFFSNGKLLAVTLTRYCMTKASRTIRLGEPGFADRTCWARMKTTYLSAAALALATSTLATDPLTPDKIEADIKTVELERVLWNLNKIARDNGGTRAFGTPGYKASVDFVLERAQTRFAKQMDTYLQPFNHTFEQTNAISVTGPDGDVIVISAEYNTATPLPGGITAPLIDTPVDDVNGSGCLPEAFTGIDATGKLALIKRGVCAVSDKIKNAKAAGALGVILYNQVPGDDITKPTLSAENIGLLVPLGIITLETGEAWKALLTAGEEVIVTLIVDAIFEERETWNVISETKEGDPNKVIMLGAHLDSVLEGPGINDDGSGTAALLELMGSVKKYSGFPHKIRFAWWAAEEAGLVGSYYYTEHLSSEDADKIKYYFNYDMIGSPNPIYELASYNNSGIGPQLIADYLEANGKETISAEFDGRSDYAGFVELGIPVASIFTGEGENDPCYHQACDTIDNINWDAITVNTKAAGRALATLANSLEGVPPRANTTPILRGRAGVLQQMRRWKALAEHTSHGKTCSHNDEKKIY
;
A
#
# COMPACT_ATOMS: atom_id res chain seq x y z
N PRO A 1 24.49 -23.15 -46.47
CA PRO A 1 24.44 -23.79 -47.80
C PRO A 1 22.98 -24.06 -48.22
N ARG A 2 22.50 -23.35 -49.26
CA ARG A 2 21.32 -23.66 -50.12
C ARG A 2 19.96 -23.87 -49.43
N GLU A 3 19.00 -22.94 -49.61
CA GLU A 3 18.02 -22.83 -50.73
C GLU A 3 16.78 -23.72 -50.49
N ALA A 4 15.53 -23.34 -50.83
CA ALA A 4 15.00 -22.06 -51.30
C ALA A 4 13.47 -21.96 -51.09
N ALA A 5 13.01 -20.71 -50.91
CA ALA A 5 11.85 -20.04 -51.51
C ALA A 5 10.59 -20.80 -51.96
N LEU A 6 9.43 -20.18 -51.68
CA LEU A 6 8.52 -19.73 -52.75
C LEU A 6 7.61 -18.58 -52.29
N SER A 7 7.52 -17.53 -53.10
CA SER A 7 6.54 -16.44 -52.99
C SER A 7 5.67 -16.42 -54.24
N CYS A 8 4.44 -15.92 -54.17
CA CYS A 8 3.73 -15.42 -55.34
C CYS A 8 2.77 -14.29 -54.95
N ALA A 9 2.74 -13.23 -55.75
CA ALA A 9 1.89 -12.05 -55.57
C ALA A 9 1.25 -11.69 -56.92
N VAL A 10 -0.04 -11.32 -56.95
CA VAL A 10 -0.69 -10.72 -58.13
C VAL A 10 -1.75 -9.66 -57.74
N ALA A 11 -1.38 -8.41 -58.03
CA ALA A 11 -2.18 -7.32 -58.62
C ALA A 11 -3.70 -7.12 -58.34
N THR A 12 -3.99 -6.03 -57.63
CA THR A 12 -4.88 -4.89 -58.00
C THR A 12 -6.18 -5.08 -58.81
N SER A 13 -7.28 -4.48 -58.30
CA SER A 13 -8.16 -3.61 -59.11
C SER A 13 -8.76 -2.47 -58.24
N ARG A 14 -9.15 -1.36 -58.89
CA ARG A 14 -9.79 -0.18 -58.28
C ARG A 14 -11.27 -0.11 -58.67
N THR A 15 -12.12 0.45 -57.81
CA THR A 15 -13.20 1.39 -58.20
C THR A 15 -13.49 2.36 -57.05
N GLU A 16 -13.81 3.62 -57.40
CA GLU A 16 -14.11 4.73 -56.48
C GLU A 16 -15.64 4.92 -56.32
N ALA A 17 -16.08 5.53 -55.21
CA ALA A 17 -17.20 6.49 -55.16
C ALA A 17 -17.36 7.11 -53.74
N GLU A 18 -16.96 8.39 -53.63
CA GLU A 18 -17.68 9.54 -53.05
C GLU A 18 -18.52 9.36 -51.76
N LYS A 19 -18.12 9.94 -50.61
CA LYS A 19 -18.21 11.36 -50.18
C LYS A 19 -19.62 11.89 -49.86
N ALA A 20 -19.87 11.95 -48.54
CA ALA A 20 -20.40 13.08 -47.77
C ALA A 20 -21.68 13.81 -48.20
N ASP A 21 -22.63 13.90 -47.27
CA ASP A 21 -23.41 15.14 -47.10
C ASP A 21 -23.73 15.46 -45.63
N LYS A 22 -24.03 16.73 -45.36
CA LYS A 22 -24.36 17.27 -44.02
C LYS A 22 -25.85 17.14 -43.71
N ILE A 23 -26.22 17.21 -42.42
CA ILE A 23 -27.35 18.03 -41.92
C ILE A 23 -27.23 18.24 -40.41
N THR A 24 -27.73 19.38 -39.94
CA THR A 24 -27.63 19.92 -38.57
C THR A 24 -28.91 19.72 -37.74
N GLU A 25 -28.76 19.87 -36.42
CA GLU A 25 -29.74 20.33 -35.40
C GLU A 25 -31.26 20.11 -35.64
N GLU A 26 -31.94 19.48 -34.68
CA GLU A 26 -32.92 20.22 -33.86
C GLU A 26 -33.32 19.50 -32.54
N THR A 27 -33.81 20.31 -31.60
CA THR A 27 -34.23 19.99 -30.23
C THR A 27 -35.48 19.11 -30.12
N LEU A 28 -35.63 18.39 -28.99
CA LEU A 28 -36.89 18.38 -28.20
C LEU A 28 -36.69 17.87 -26.75
N GLY A 29 -37.43 18.49 -25.83
CA GLY A 29 -37.32 18.27 -24.37
C GLY A 29 -38.31 17.24 -23.78
N PRO A 30 -38.45 17.20 -22.44
CA PRO A 30 -38.75 15.99 -21.68
C PRO A 30 -40.24 15.75 -21.35
N ARG A 31 -40.57 14.53 -20.93
CA ARG A 31 -41.79 14.24 -20.15
C ARG A 31 -41.56 13.24 -19.00
N THR A 32 -41.88 13.72 -17.80
CA THR A 32 -42.05 12.97 -16.55
C THR A 32 -43.31 12.09 -16.60
N VAL A 33 -43.25 10.90 -16.01
CA VAL A 33 -44.45 10.18 -15.54
C VAL A 33 -44.20 9.63 -14.13
N LEU A 34 -44.94 10.15 -13.15
CA LEU A 34 -45.20 9.51 -11.86
C LEU A 34 -46.28 8.45 -12.06
N LEU A 35 -46.17 7.30 -11.39
CA LEU A 35 -47.34 6.52 -10.99
C LEU A 35 -47.06 5.75 -9.70
N ASN A 36 -48.04 5.80 -8.80
CA ASN A 36 -48.04 5.24 -7.46
C ASN A 36 -49.19 4.23 -7.39
N HIS A 37 -49.00 3.05 -6.80
CA HIS A 37 -50.13 2.16 -6.53
C HIS A 37 -49.93 1.30 -5.27
N GLN A 38 -50.81 1.49 -4.30
CA GLN A 38 -51.12 0.52 -3.25
C GLN A 38 -52.24 -0.42 -3.71
N THR A 39 -52.25 -1.64 -3.20
CA THR A 39 -53.47 -2.44 -3.00
C THR A 39 -53.33 -3.36 -1.76
N ARG A 40 -54.29 -3.27 -0.83
CA ARG A 40 -54.69 -4.39 0.05
C ARG A 40 -55.49 -5.39 -0.79
N THR A 41 -55.60 -6.69 -0.51
CA THR A 41 -56.37 -7.36 0.57
C THR A 41 -56.01 -8.88 0.59
N LEU A 42 -56.49 -9.79 1.46
CA LEU A 42 -57.49 -9.75 2.55
C LEU A 42 -57.02 -10.62 3.75
N ALA A 43 -57.87 -11.48 4.33
CA ALA A 43 -57.57 -12.44 5.40
C ALA A 43 -58.58 -13.61 5.41
N SER A 44 -58.22 -14.74 6.03
CA SER A 44 -59.16 -15.69 6.67
C SER A 44 -58.42 -16.50 7.75
N ALA A 45 -59.15 -16.91 8.80
CA ALA A 45 -58.61 -17.59 9.98
C ALA A 45 -59.10 -19.05 10.07
N GLU A 46 -58.41 -19.87 10.87
CA GLU A 46 -59.04 -20.98 11.59
C GLU A 46 -58.24 -21.31 12.87
N GLU A 47 -58.89 -21.98 13.81
CA GLU A 47 -58.57 -22.00 15.25
C GLU A 47 -58.78 -23.43 15.80
N GLN A 48 -57.82 -24.00 16.54
CA GLN A 48 -58.13 -25.02 17.57
C GLN A 48 -56.99 -25.33 18.57
N ASP A 49 -57.44 -25.57 19.79
CA ASP A 49 -56.76 -25.95 21.05
C ASP A 49 -55.62 -26.99 21.00
N GLY A 50 -54.81 -27.03 22.08
CA GLY A 50 -54.58 -28.33 22.72
C GLY A 50 -53.29 -28.62 23.51
N GLN A 51 -53.24 -28.17 24.77
CA GLN A 51 -52.57 -28.83 25.91
C GLN A 51 -51.03 -28.81 26.10
N VAL A 52 -50.69 -28.70 27.39
CA VAL A 52 -49.35 -28.62 28.02
C VAL A 52 -48.98 -29.97 28.64
N LEU A 53 -47.74 -30.43 28.49
CA LEU A 53 -47.06 -31.31 29.46
C LEU A 53 -45.54 -31.10 29.44
N TYR A 54 -44.95 -30.80 30.61
CA TYR A 54 -43.52 -30.99 30.91
C TYR A 54 -43.35 -32.26 31.75
N PRO A 55 -42.18 -32.92 31.71
CA PRO A 55 -41.43 -33.04 32.97
C PRO A 55 -39.88 -33.02 32.87
N THR A 56 -39.27 -32.22 33.77
CA THR A 56 -38.08 -32.48 34.62
C THR A 56 -36.88 -33.33 34.17
N ASP A 57 -35.70 -32.71 34.31
CA ASP A 57 -34.48 -33.18 35.00
C ASP A 57 -33.93 -34.62 34.81
N ALA A 58 -32.68 -34.69 34.33
CA ALA A 58 -31.69 -35.67 34.78
C ALA A 58 -30.26 -35.08 34.71
N VAL A 59 -29.46 -35.34 35.75
CA VAL A 59 -28.05 -34.93 35.92
C VAL A 59 -27.18 -36.20 35.96
N LEU A 60 -25.84 -36.05 35.86
CA LEU A 60 -24.79 -37.07 36.09
C LEU A 60 -24.49 -37.96 34.85
N SER A 61 -23.25 -38.41 34.55
CA SER A 61 -21.95 -38.30 35.26
C SER A 61 -20.77 -38.75 34.38
N ASN A 62 -19.54 -38.28 34.68
CA ASN A 62 -18.23 -39.02 34.61
C ASN A 62 -17.78 -39.61 33.23
N SER A 63 -16.52 -39.96 32.94
CA SER A 63 -15.24 -39.99 33.69
C SER A 63 -14.03 -40.09 32.73
N TRP A 64 -12.88 -39.59 33.19
CA TRP A 64 -11.49 -40.07 32.97
C TRP A 64 -11.18 -41.18 31.93
N SER A 65 -10.17 -40.92 31.06
CA SER A 65 -8.98 -41.80 30.94
C SER A 65 -7.85 -41.18 30.10
N GLN A 66 -6.60 -41.34 30.55
CA GLN A 66 -5.34 -41.26 29.77
C GLN A 66 -4.93 -42.68 29.36
N PRO A 67 -4.06 -42.89 28.35
CA PRO A 67 -2.68 -43.27 28.71
C PRO A 67 -1.53 -42.93 27.72
N ALA A 68 -0.37 -42.61 28.30
CA ALA A 68 0.98 -43.14 28.04
C ALA A 68 1.76 -42.91 26.70
N THR A 69 3.07 -42.68 26.91
CA THR A 69 4.18 -42.51 25.95
C THR A 69 4.70 -43.82 25.32
N PRO A 70 5.66 -43.75 24.37
CA PRO A 70 7.04 -44.10 24.78
C PRO A 70 8.18 -43.24 24.17
N ARG A 71 9.34 -43.26 24.85
CA ARG A 71 10.68 -42.87 24.32
C ARG A 71 11.39 -44.11 23.76
N TYR A 72 12.47 -43.97 22.98
CA TYR A 72 13.79 -44.59 23.23
C TYR A 72 14.90 -44.10 22.25
N GLU A 73 16.07 -43.76 22.82
CA GLU A 73 17.50 -43.74 22.36
C GLU A 73 17.94 -43.38 20.89
N LYS A 74 18.95 -42.53 20.60
CA LYS A 74 20.40 -42.35 20.99
C LYS A 74 21.41 -43.11 20.11
N VAL A 75 22.69 -42.65 20.09
CA VAL A 75 23.90 -43.15 19.35
C VAL A 75 24.05 -42.51 17.93
N LEU A 76 25.17 -41.93 17.45
CA LEU A 76 26.54 -41.63 17.97
C LEU A 76 27.14 -40.40 17.21
N ALA A 77 28.18 -39.78 17.77
CA ALA A 77 29.05 -38.82 17.06
C ALA A 77 30.44 -39.43 16.78
N PRO A 78 31.28 -38.82 15.92
CA PRO A 78 32.48 -38.17 16.49
C PRO A 78 32.88 -36.82 15.86
N ALA A 79 33.83 -36.14 16.49
CA ALA A 79 34.21 -34.74 16.28
C ALA A 79 35.42 -34.52 15.34
N LEU A 80 35.63 -33.26 14.91
CA LEU A 80 36.90 -32.49 15.03
C LEU A 80 36.60 -30.99 14.75
N TRP A 81 36.64 -30.10 15.75
CA TRP A 81 37.74 -29.18 16.10
C TRP A 81 37.96 -27.95 15.18
N GLY A 82 37.75 -26.75 15.73
CA GLY A 82 38.07 -25.44 15.14
C GLY A 82 37.65 -24.28 16.05
N TYR A 83 38.56 -23.78 16.90
CA TYR A 83 38.33 -22.65 17.82
C TYR A 83 38.41 -21.29 17.13
N ILE A 84 37.64 -20.31 17.61
CA ILE A 84 38.10 -18.95 17.99
C ILE A 84 37.07 -18.32 18.96
N ALA A 85 37.53 -17.42 19.84
CA ALA A 85 36.89 -17.12 21.12
C ALA A 85 35.83 -16.02 21.09
N ALA A 86 34.87 -16.12 22.02
CA ALA A 86 34.01 -15.02 22.47
C ALA A 86 34.50 -14.48 23.83
N CYS A 87 34.30 -13.19 24.09
CA CYS A 87 34.49 -12.57 25.40
C CYS A 87 33.14 -12.11 25.94
N GLU A 88 32.67 -12.74 27.02
CA GLU A 88 31.59 -12.21 27.85
C GLU A 88 32.17 -11.39 29.01
N TYR A 89 31.42 -10.40 29.48
CA TYR A 89 31.70 -9.69 30.73
C TYR A 89 30.46 -9.71 31.61
N SER A 90 30.57 -10.26 32.82
CA SER A 90 29.45 -10.45 33.73
C SER A 90 29.16 -9.21 34.58
N SER A 91 27.88 -8.97 34.86
CA SER A 91 27.42 -8.01 35.87
C SER A 91 27.30 -8.66 37.26
N GLN A 92 27.61 -7.91 38.31
CA GLN A 92 27.17 -8.21 39.69
C GLN A 92 26.79 -6.96 40.47
N ASP A 93 25.84 -7.18 41.36
CA ASP A 93 25.10 -6.29 42.25
C ASP A 93 25.93 -5.31 43.12
N VAL A 94 25.32 -4.17 43.47
CA VAL A 94 25.11 -3.76 44.88
C VAL A 94 23.78 -2.98 45.01
N VAL A 95 22.97 -3.36 45.99
CA VAL A 95 21.77 -2.62 46.46
C VAL A 95 22.13 -1.74 47.66
N THR A 96 21.66 -0.50 47.73
CA THR A 96 21.46 0.22 49.01
C THR A 96 20.25 1.16 48.93
N ARG A 97 19.62 1.44 50.08
CA ARG A 97 18.22 1.89 50.21
C ARG A 97 18.10 3.23 50.97
N VAL A 98 17.09 4.03 50.57
CA VAL A 98 16.29 4.97 51.39
C VAL A 98 17.00 6.14 52.11
N LEU A 99 16.66 7.37 51.71
CA LEU A 99 15.84 8.29 52.53
C LEU A 99 15.31 9.47 51.68
N ALA A 100 14.10 9.93 51.99
CA ALA A 100 13.41 11.01 51.29
C ALA A 100 13.55 12.34 52.03
N LEU A 101 13.39 13.47 51.33
CA LEU A 101 12.65 14.67 51.79
C LEU A 101 12.59 15.78 50.72
N GLY A 102 11.37 16.19 50.37
CA GLY A 102 10.94 17.60 50.39
C GLY A 102 11.47 18.64 49.38
N CYS A 103 10.54 19.06 48.51
CA CYS A 103 10.31 20.46 48.06
C CYS A 103 11.14 21.15 46.95
N SER A 104 10.34 21.75 46.06
CA SER A 104 10.54 23.05 45.36
C SER A 104 11.73 23.24 44.40
N SER A 105 11.40 23.19 43.11
CA SER A 105 11.66 24.23 42.10
C SER A 105 12.82 25.22 42.34
N ILE A 106 13.83 25.18 41.46
CA ILE A 106 14.53 26.37 40.93
C ILE A 106 15.16 26.00 39.58
N GLU A 107 15.24 26.99 38.69
CA GLU A 107 15.61 26.81 37.28
C GLU A 107 17.11 26.50 37.08
N SER A 108 17.39 25.78 35.99
CA SER A 108 18.73 25.38 35.56
C SER A 108 19.53 26.52 34.93
N ALA A 109 20.75 26.74 35.40
CA ALA A 109 21.76 27.52 34.67
C ALA A 109 23.19 27.06 35.02
N SER A 110 23.67 26.01 34.34
CA SER A 110 25.07 25.57 34.40
C SER A 110 25.58 25.26 32.99
N SER A 111 26.24 26.23 32.38
CA SER A 111 26.88 26.10 31.07
C SER A 111 28.26 25.44 31.18
N MET A 112 28.44 24.31 30.50
CA MET A 112 29.76 23.71 30.26
C MET A 112 30.31 24.18 28.89
N PRO A 113 31.58 24.58 28.79
CA PRO A 113 32.21 24.87 27.50
C PRO A 113 32.67 23.58 26.82
N LEU A 114 32.15 23.29 25.62
CA LEU A 114 32.69 22.27 24.72
C LEU A 114 33.92 22.84 23.98
N ALA A 115 35.07 22.18 24.14
CA ALA A 115 36.28 22.47 23.38
C ALA A 115 36.41 21.47 22.22
N PHE A 116 36.48 21.97 20.98
CA PHE A 116 36.79 21.15 19.81
C PHE A 116 38.31 21.02 19.62
N PHE A 117 38.79 19.78 19.50
CA PHE A 117 40.17 19.48 19.14
C PHE A 117 40.23 18.86 17.75
N SER A 118 41.15 19.35 16.92
CA SER A 118 41.62 18.69 15.71
C SER A 118 43.14 18.83 15.63
N ASN A 119 43.84 17.72 15.40
CA ASN A 119 45.30 17.63 15.29
C ASN A 119 46.10 18.42 16.37
N GLY A 120 45.66 18.36 17.62
CA GLY A 120 46.45 18.74 18.79
C GLY A 120 46.72 20.24 18.99
N LYS A 121 45.98 21.15 18.34
CA LYS A 121 46.12 22.60 18.55
C LYS A 121 44.77 23.31 18.76
N LEU A 122 44.75 24.25 19.71
CA LEU A 122 43.57 25.02 20.11
C LEU A 122 43.31 26.18 19.12
N LEU A 123 42.13 26.21 18.51
CA LEU A 123 41.71 27.24 17.54
C LEU A 123 40.66 28.19 18.14
N ALA A 124 41.15 29.10 18.98
CA ALA A 124 40.46 30.30 19.51
C ALA A 124 39.22 30.09 20.42
N VAL A 125 38.96 31.11 21.26
CA VAL A 125 37.76 31.24 22.10
C VAL A 125 37.23 32.66 21.93
N THR A 126 35.99 32.80 21.46
CA THR A 126 35.34 34.10 21.26
C THR A 126 34.33 34.37 22.39
N LEU A 127 34.58 35.39 23.20
CA LEU A 127 33.70 35.81 24.30
C LEU A 127 32.83 37.01 23.89
N THR A 128 31.57 36.76 23.55
CA THR A 128 30.57 37.82 23.36
C THR A 128 29.76 38.00 24.65
N ARG A 129 29.99 39.08 25.39
CA ARG A 129 29.13 39.47 26.53
C ARG A 129 28.01 40.40 26.07
N TYR A 130 26.76 39.97 26.24
CA TYR A 130 25.60 40.84 26.32
C TYR A 130 25.13 40.91 27.78
N CYS A 131 24.99 42.11 28.32
CA CYS A 131 24.25 42.32 29.57
C CYS A 131 23.74 43.77 29.61
N MET A 132 22.44 43.97 29.41
CA MET A 132 21.76 45.20 29.81
C MET A 132 21.22 45.01 31.24
N THR A 133 21.36 46.00 32.10
CA THR A 133 20.21 46.67 32.75
C THR A 133 20.63 47.90 33.57
N LYS A 134 19.63 48.75 33.86
CA LYS A 134 19.76 50.11 34.40
C LYS A 134 20.11 50.14 35.89
N ALA A 135 20.83 51.18 36.31
CA ALA A 135 20.56 51.86 37.58
C ALA A 135 20.92 53.35 37.48
N SER A 136 20.01 54.22 37.94
CA SER A 136 20.11 55.67 37.82
C SER A 136 20.95 56.31 38.94
N ARG A 137 21.68 57.40 38.66
CA ARG A 137 21.83 58.50 39.63
C ARG A 137 22.23 59.82 38.98
N THR A 138 21.51 60.87 39.36
CA THR A 138 21.70 62.26 38.91
C THR A 138 22.73 62.96 39.80
N ILE A 139 23.74 63.60 39.20
CA ILE A 139 24.50 64.69 39.83
C ILE A 139 24.56 65.85 38.83
N ARG A 140 24.52 67.08 39.33
CA ARG A 140 24.28 68.32 38.58
C ARG A 140 25.43 69.32 38.78
N LEU A 141 25.66 70.12 37.74
CA LEU A 141 26.28 71.47 37.72
C LEU A 141 27.81 71.61 37.79
N GLY A 142 28.30 72.50 36.92
CA GLY A 142 29.69 72.93 36.75
C GLY A 142 29.91 73.53 35.36
N GLU A 143 29.63 74.83 35.17
CA GLU A 143 29.85 75.57 33.91
C GLU A 143 31.31 76.12 33.80
N PRO A 144 31.66 77.05 32.86
CA PRO A 144 32.12 76.68 31.52
C PRO A 144 33.53 77.24 31.18
N GLY A 145 34.21 76.64 30.21
CA GLY A 145 35.52 77.09 29.72
C GLY A 145 35.55 77.34 28.21
N PHE A 146 35.79 78.59 27.80
CA PHE A 146 35.99 79.01 26.41
C PHE A 146 37.21 78.32 25.76
N ALA A 147 37.06 77.81 24.53
CA ALA A 147 38.08 77.96 23.46
C ALA A 147 37.55 77.61 22.05
N ASP A 148 37.48 78.66 21.23
CA ASP A 148 37.74 78.71 19.78
C ASP A 148 36.88 77.99 18.72
N ARG A 149 36.92 78.55 17.51
CA ARG A 149 36.07 78.27 16.35
C ARG A 149 36.85 77.57 15.23
N THR A 150 36.10 76.91 14.35
CA THR A 150 36.41 76.72 12.91
C THR A 150 37.80 76.17 12.54
N CYS A 151 37.87 74.87 12.22
CA CYS A 151 38.20 74.39 10.86
C CYS A 151 37.93 72.86 10.74
N TRP A 152 38.14 72.27 9.55
CA TRP A 152 38.10 70.82 9.24
C TRP A 152 36.73 70.11 9.18
N ALA A 153 35.75 70.73 8.53
CA ALA A 153 34.71 70.00 7.82
C ALA A 153 35.25 69.44 6.48
N ARG A 154 36.03 68.34 6.49
CA ARG A 154 36.40 67.56 5.28
C ARG A 154 37.12 66.22 5.55
N MET A 155 36.53 65.30 6.34
CA MET A 155 37.04 63.91 6.42
C MET A 155 36.01 62.87 6.92
N LYS A 156 34.76 62.91 6.45
CA LYS A 156 33.70 61.96 6.82
C LYS A 156 32.97 61.28 5.65
N THR A 157 33.54 61.32 4.44
CA THR A 157 32.85 60.90 3.20
C THR A 157 33.61 59.86 2.38
N THR A 158 34.43 59.02 3.02
CA THR A 158 35.23 57.99 2.30
C THR A 158 35.34 56.64 3.02
N TYR A 159 34.71 56.47 4.20
CA TYR A 159 34.71 55.20 4.95
C TYR A 159 33.34 54.52 5.07
N LEU A 160 32.26 55.14 4.57
CA LEU A 160 30.92 54.54 4.53
C LEU A 160 30.66 53.70 3.26
N SER A 161 31.39 53.95 2.17
CA SER A 161 31.19 53.24 0.90
C SER A 161 31.81 51.84 0.86
N ALA A 162 32.85 51.59 1.67
CA ALA A 162 33.53 50.28 1.72
C ALA A 162 32.78 49.26 2.60
N ALA A 163 32.14 49.71 3.69
CA ALA A 163 31.35 48.84 4.57
C ALA A 163 30.02 48.40 3.93
N ALA A 164 29.42 49.23 3.07
CA ALA A 164 28.19 48.90 2.36
C ALA A 164 28.39 47.85 1.25
N LEU A 165 29.58 47.79 0.64
CA LEU A 165 29.89 46.78 -0.39
C LEU A 165 30.21 45.39 0.19
N ALA A 166 30.64 45.31 1.45
CA ALA A 166 30.97 44.05 2.12
C ALA A 166 29.74 43.29 2.69
N LEU A 167 28.55 43.91 2.66
CA LEU A 167 27.29 43.34 3.18
C LEU A 167 26.34 42.83 2.08
N ALA A 168 26.74 42.90 0.81
CA ALA A 168 25.86 42.59 -0.33
C ALA A 168 26.10 41.20 -0.98
N THR A 169 27.14 40.46 -0.56
CA THR A 169 27.48 39.15 -1.15
C THR A 169 27.85 38.11 -0.09
N SER A 170 27.05 37.99 0.97
CA SER A 170 26.80 36.67 1.57
C SER A 170 25.64 36.02 0.83
N THR A 171 25.81 35.80 -0.48
CA THR A 171 25.08 34.72 -1.16
C THR A 171 25.45 33.46 -0.41
N LEU A 172 24.52 32.94 0.40
CA LEU A 172 24.63 31.58 0.92
C LEU A 172 24.89 30.71 -0.31
N ALA A 173 26.03 30.01 -0.32
CA ALA A 173 26.40 29.17 -1.44
C ALA A 173 25.40 28.01 -1.48
N THR A 174 24.36 28.17 -2.29
CA THR A 174 23.41 27.11 -2.62
C THR A 174 24.20 26.00 -3.27
N ASP A 175 24.14 24.80 -2.71
CA ASP A 175 24.75 23.63 -3.31
C ASP A 175 23.66 22.95 -4.15
N PRO A 176 23.60 23.17 -5.48
CA PRO A 176 22.46 22.74 -6.28
C PRO A 176 22.42 21.22 -6.37
N LEU A 177 21.23 20.66 -6.21
CA LEU A 177 20.93 19.26 -6.52
C LEU A 177 21.12 19.05 -8.03
N THR A 178 22.07 18.21 -8.44
CA THR A 178 22.28 17.85 -9.86
C THR A 178 22.21 16.34 -10.05
N PRO A 179 21.88 15.84 -11.26
CA PRO A 179 21.82 14.40 -11.54
C PRO A 179 23.08 13.63 -11.11
N ASP A 180 24.26 14.14 -11.44
CA ASP A 180 25.53 13.48 -11.11
C ASP A 180 25.80 13.45 -9.59
N LYS A 181 25.32 14.45 -8.84
CA LYS A 181 25.49 14.52 -7.39
C LYS A 181 24.59 13.53 -6.66
N ILE A 182 23.31 13.47 -7.00
CA ILE A 182 22.38 12.51 -6.38
C ILE A 182 22.76 11.07 -6.73
N GLU A 183 23.20 10.81 -7.97
CA GLU A 183 23.76 9.52 -8.36
C GLU A 183 25.01 9.15 -7.54
N ALA A 184 25.95 10.09 -7.40
CA ALA A 184 27.17 9.89 -6.63
C ALA A 184 26.91 9.73 -5.12
N ASP A 185 25.76 10.19 -4.62
CA ASP A 185 25.36 10.04 -3.23
C ASP A 185 24.71 8.69 -2.90
N ILE A 186 23.98 8.08 -3.84
CA ILE A 186 23.25 6.82 -3.64
C ILE A 186 24.22 5.67 -3.37
N LYS A 187 23.95 4.86 -2.34
CA LYS A 187 24.74 3.69 -1.93
C LYS A 187 23.89 2.46 -1.70
N THR A 188 24.29 1.34 -2.30
CA THR A 188 23.69 0.01 -2.08
C THR A 188 23.61 -0.35 -0.59
N VAL A 189 24.65 -0.04 0.21
CA VAL A 189 24.67 -0.32 1.66
C VAL A 189 23.61 0.44 2.48
N GLU A 190 23.10 1.58 1.99
CA GLU A 190 21.99 2.28 2.67
C GLU A 190 20.63 1.71 2.24
N LEU A 191 20.50 1.26 0.98
CA LEU A 191 19.35 0.46 0.52
C LEU A 191 19.25 -0.87 1.29
N GLU A 192 20.34 -1.65 1.33
CA GLU A 192 20.50 -2.86 2.16
C GLU A 192 20.06 -2.60 3.62
N ARG A 193 20.51 -1.47 4.20
CA ARG A 193 20.14 -1.11 5.57
C ARG A 193 18.65 -0.81 5.71
N VAL A 194 17.98 -0.20 4.74
CA VAL A 194 16.53 -0.01 4.80
C VAL A 194 15.82 -1.36 4.71
N LEU A 195 16.11 -2.16 3.68
CA LEU A 195 15.46 -3.46 3.45
C LEU A 195 15.67 -4.42 4.63
N TRP A 196 16.87 -4.47 5.21
CA TRP A 196 17.13 -5.29 6.39
C TRP A 196 16.24 -4.90 7.59
N ASN A 197 15.96 -3.61 7.77
CA ASN A 197 15.06 -3.17 8.84
C ASN A 197 13.59 -3.51 8.53
N LEU A 198 13.13 -3.36 7.29
CA LEU A 198 11.77 -3.76 6.88
C LEU A 198 11.56 -5.28 7.04
N ASN A 199 12.55 -6.08 6.61
CA ASN A 199 12.56 -7.54 6.78
C ASN A 199 12.56 -7.94 8.26
N LYS A 200 13.31 -7.22 9.10
CA LYS A 200 13.27 -7.40 10.56
C LYS A 200 11.90 -7.00 11.13
N ILE A 201 11.28 -5.91 10.67
CA ILE A 201 9.96 -5.46 11.11
C ILE A 201 8.91 -6.52 10.78
N ALA A 202 8.84 -7.00 9.53
CA ALA A 202 7.94 -8.08 9.14
C ALA A 202 8.12 -9.33 10.02
N ARG A 203 9.35 -9.85 10.10
CA ARG A 203 9.70 -11.04 10.90
C ARG A 203 9.31 -10.91 12.37
N ASP A 204 9.51 -9.74 12.98
CA ASP A 204 9.19 -9.48 14.38
C ASP A 204 7.67 -9.26 14.61
N ASN A 205 6.87 -9.09 13.55
CA ASN A 205 5.41 -8.82 13.59
C ASN A 205 4.58 -9.87 12.82
N GLY A 206 5.01 -11.13 12.81
CA GLY A 206 4.23 -12.24 12.24
C GLY A 206 4.58 -12.63 10.81
N GLY A 207 5.63 -12.04 10.23
CA GLY A 207 6.12 -12.34 8.87
C GLY A 207 5.70 -11.35 7.80
N THR A 208 4.93 -10.31 8.14
CA THR A 208 4.30 -9.39 7.17
C THR A 208 4.33 -7.92 7.65
N ARG A 209 4.19 -6.98 6.72
CA ARG A 209 3.91 -5.55 7.00
C ARG A 209 2.53 -5.11 6.49
N ALA A 210 1.60 -6.04 6.22
CA ALA A 210 0.28 -5.76 5.66
C ALA A 210 -0.50 -4.73 6.46
N PHE A 211 -1.28 -3.89 5.77
CA PHE A 211 -2.05 -2.84 6.40
C PHE A 211 -2.94 -3.38 7.53
N GLY A 212 -3.20 -2.56 8.56
CA GLY A 212 -3.97 -3.00 9.72
C GLY A 212 -3.27 -4.03 10.63
N THR A 213 -2.06 -4.53 10.30
CA THR A 213 -1.23 -5.35 11.19
C THR A 213 -0.26 -4.50 12.04
N PRO A 214 0.29 -5.06 13.13
CA PRO A 214 1.39 -4.42 13.86
C PRO A 214 2.64 -4.16 13.00
N GLY A 215 2.88 -4.99 11.98
CA GLY A 215 3.99 -4.84 11.03
C GLY A 215 3.88 -3.57 10.21
N TYR A 216 2.69 -3.24 9.69
CA TYR A 216 2.48 -1.97 8.99
C TYR A 216 2.78 -0.77 9.88
N LYS A 217 2.23 -0.77 11.10
CA LYS A 217 2.45 0.36 12.02
C LYS A 217 3.93 0.51 12.38
N ALA A 218 4.66 -0.60 12.60
CA ALA A 218 6.09 -0.56 12.86
C ALA A 218 6.89 -0.02 11.65
N SER A 219 6.43 -0.27 10.42
CA SER A 219 7.00 0.33 9.20
C SER A 219 6.73 1.83 9.10
N VAL A 220 5.51 2.28 9.43
CA VAL A 220 5.17 3.71 9.53
C VAL A 220 6.04 4.41 10.58
N ASP A 221 6.15 3.83 11.78
CA ASP A 221 6.99 4.36 12.88
C ASP A 221 8.47 4.44 12.45
N PHE A 222 8.95 3.49 11.65
CA PHE A 222 10.32 3.45 11.10
C PHE A 222 10.60 4.53 10.04
N VAL A 223 9.66 4.76 9.10
CA VAL A 223 9.77 5.84 8.11
C VAL A 223 9.71 7.20 8.82
N LEU A 224 8.78 7.36 9.77
CA LEU A 224 8.67 8.58 10.60
C LEU A 224 9.94 8.85 11.41
N GLU A 225 10.54 7.83 12.06
CA GLU A 225 11.81 7.98 12.79
C GLU A 225 12.89 8.58 11.90
N ARG A 226 13.08 8.02 10.70
CA ARG A 226 14.08 8.52 9.74
C ARG A 226 13.77 9.94 9.31
N ALA A 227 12.54 10.21 8.90
CA ALA A 227 12.10 11.51 8.43
C ALA A 227 12.26 12.60 9.50
N GLN A 228 11.70 12.37 10.68
CA GLN A 228 11.62 13.35 11.76
C GLN A 228 12.94 13.51 12.54
N THR A 229 13.81 12.50 12.61
CA THR A 229 15.11 12.63 13.31
C THR A 229 16.25 13.03 12.37
N ARG A 230 16.29 12.50 11.14
CA ARG A 230 17.45 12.65 10.23
C ARG A 230 17.29 13.73 9.17
N PHE A 231 16.05 14.13 8.87
CA PHE A 231 15.72 15.02 7.75
C PHE A 231 14.84 16.23 8.13
N ALA A 232 14.28 16.32 9.34
CA ALA A 232 13.37 17.39 9.78
C ALA A 232 13.91 18.84 9.72
N LYS A 233 15.21 19.05 9.48
CA LYS A 233 15.73 20.40 9.18
C LYS A 233 15.35 20.86 7.77
N GLN A 234 15.31 19.94 6.81
CA GLN A 234 15.02 20.19 5.39
C GLN A 234 13.60 19.76 4.99
N MET A 235 13.01 18.80 5.70
CA MET A 235 11.71 18.22 5.39
C MET A 235 10.63 18.63 6.42
N ASP A 236 9.39 18.76 5.95
CA ASP A 236 8.17 18.71 6.75
C ASP A 236 7.49 17.37 6.51
N THR A 237 7.23 16.63 7.59
CA THR A 237 6.69 15.25 7.54
C THR A 237 5.44 15.13 8.37
N TYR A 238 4.39 14.55 7.80
CA TYR A 238 3.09 14.34 8.45
C TYR A 238 2.44 13.02 8.04
N LEU A 239 1.49 12.56 8.85
CA LEU A 239 0.61 11.45 8.52
C LEU A 239 -0.70 11.95 7.92
N GLN A 240 -1.27 11.19 6.99
CA GLN A 240 -2.64 11.32 6.53
C GLN A 240 -3.43 10.11 7.05
N PRO A 241 -4.11 10.21 8.22
CA PRO A 241 -4.94 9.14 8.76
C PRO A 241 -6.23 8.96 7.95
N PHE A 242 -6.65 7.71 7.78
CA PHE A 242 -7.97 7.33 7.28
C PHE A 242 -8.36 5.93 7.75
N ASN A 243 -9.63 5.56 7.62
CA ASN A 243 -10.10 4.21 7.93
C ASN A 243 -10.29 3.39 6.65
N HIS A 244 -10.01 2.09 6.73
CA HIS A 244 -10.36 1.14 5.69
C HIS A 244 -10.75 -0.22 6.30
N THR A 245 -11.49 -1.03 5.54
CA THR A 245 -11.87 -2.39 5.96
C THR A 245 -10.68 -3.31 5.84
N PHE A 246 -10.13 -3.75 6.97
CA PHE A 246 -9.18 -4.85 7.04
C PHE A 246 -9.88 -6.19 6.81
N GLU A 247 -9.37 -6.97 5.86
CA GLU A 247 -9.77 -8.35 5.58
C GLU A 247 -8.67 -9.31 6.08
N GLN A 248 -9.07 -10.45 6.62
CA GLN A 248 -8.18 -11.59 6.78
C GLN A 248 -9.00 -12.89 6.86
N THR A 249 -8.64 -13.89 6.07
CA THR A 249 -9.03 -15.29 6.34
C THR A 249 -8.09 -15.87 7.41
N ASN A 250 -8.60 -16.16 8.61
CA ASN A 250 -7.84 -16.80 9.70
C ASN A 250 -7.68 -18.31 9.48
N ALA A 251 -8.73 -18.96 8.97
CA ALA A 251 -8.75 -20.39 8.68
C ALA A 251 -9.77 -20.72 7.60
N ILE A 252 -9.48 -21.73 6.81
CA ILE A 252 -10.42 -22.34 5.87
C ILE A 252 -10.26 -23.86 5.91
N SER A 253 -11.36 -24.61 5.86
CA SER A 253 -11.35 -26.05 5.68
C SER A 253 -12.54 -26.50 4.85
N VAL A 254 -12.33 -27.57 4.06
CA VAL A 254 -13.41 -28.30 3.39
C VAL A 254 -13.23 -29.77 3.72
N THR A 255 -14.30 -30.38 4.23
CA THR A 255 -14.36 -31.81 4.59
C THR A 255 -15.43 -32.46 3.73
N GLY A 256 -15.04 -33.44 2.89
CA GLY A 256 -15.96 -34.24 2.08
C GLY A 256 -16.14 -35.68 2.61
N PRO A 257 -16.69 -36.59 1.79
CA PRO A 257 -16.93 -37.99 2.18
C PRO A 257 -15.69 -38.75 2.68
N ASP A 258 -14.53 -38.49 2.05
CA ASP A 258 -13.26 -39.15 2.36
C ASP A 258 -12.39 -38.42 3.41
N GLY A 259 -12.90 -37.30 3.96
CA GLY A 259 -12.20 -36.46 4.93
C GLY A 259 -11.84 -35.06 4.41
N ASP A 260 -10.85 -34.43 5.05
CA ASP A 260 -10.38 -33.09 4.71
C ASP A 260 -9.62 -33.05 3.37
N VAL A 261 -9.84 -32.00 2.59
CA VAL A 261 -9.20 -31.80 1.29
C VAL A 261 -8.39 -30.50 1.23
N ILE A 262 -7.46 -30.42 0.27
CA ILE A 262 -6.74 -29.18 -0.02
C ILE A 262 -7.76 -28.12 -0.44
N VAL A 263 -7.74 -26.99 0.27
CA VAL A 263 -8.64 -25.86 0.01
C VAL A 263 -7.88 -24.54 0.08
N ILE A 264 -8.22 -23.61 -0.82
CA ILE A 264 -7.76 -22.22 -0.81
C ILE A 264 -8.97 -21.29 -0.63
N SER A 265 -8.78 -20.23 0.17
CA SER A 265 -9.76 -19.15 0.34
C SER A 265 -9.56 -18.11 -0.75
N ALA A 266 -10.65 -17.48 -1.20
CA ALA A 266 -10.54 -16.26 -1.99
C ALA A 266 -10.23 -15.05 -1.10
N GLU A 267 -9.74 -13.96 -1.69
CA GLU A 267 -9.76 -12.65 -1.05
C GLU A 267 -11.22 -12.12 -1.00
N TYR A 268 -11.59 -11.46 0.10
CA TYR A 268 -12.95 -10.99 0.41
C TYR A 268 -13.98 -12.13 0.58
N ASN A 269 -13.55 -13.29 1.05
CA ASN A 269 -14.41 -14.47 1.22
C ASN A 269 -15.45 -14.28 2.34
N THR A 270 -16.69 -14.74 2.11
CA THR A 270 -17.74 -14.62 3.13
C THR A 270 -17.53 -15.65 4.24
N ALA A 271 -17.47 -15.20 5.49
CA ALA A 271 -17.33 -16.07 6.64
C ALA A 271 -18.55 -17.01 6.84
N THR A 272 -18.27 -18.23 7.28
CA THR A 272 -19.29 -19.22 7.69
C THR A 272 -19.70 -19.05 9.16
N PRO A 273 -20.84 -19.61 9.60
CA PRO A 273 -21.19 -19.66 11.02
C PRO A 273 -20.20 -20.52 11.83
N LEU A 274 -19.35 -19.89 12.64
CA LEU A 274 -18.38 -20.60 13.49
C LEU A 274 -19.03 -21.14 14.78
N PRO A 275 -18.53 -22.25 15.35
CA PRO A 275 -17.37 -23.04 14.91
C PRO A 275 -17.69 -24.15 13.90
N GLY A 276 -18.97 -24.42 13.60
CA GLY A 276 -19.40 -25.59 12.83
C GLY A 276 -19.35 -25.45 11.30
N GLY A 277 -19.24 -24.22 10.78
CA GLY A 277 -19.30 -23.95 9.35
C GLY A 277 -20.68 -24.18 8.75
N ILE A 278 -20.69 -24.62 7.49
CA ILE A 278 -21.89 -25.05 6.75
C ILE A 278 -21.69 -26.50 6.33
N THR A 279 -22.41 -27.42 6.97
CA THR A 279 -22.53 -28.82 6.53
C THR A 279 -23.83 -29.00 5.76
N ALA A 280 -23.75 -29.39 4.47
CA ALA A 280 -24.92 -29.59 3.63
C ALA A 280 -24.65 -30.59 2.49
N PRO A 281 -25.69 -31.12 1.84
CA PRO A 281 -25.54 -31.87 0.59
C PRO A 281 -24.96 -30.98 -0.51
N LEU A 282 -24.11 -31.57 -1.34
CA LEU A 282 -23.52 -30.96 -2.52
C LEU A 282 -24.49 -31.13 -3.71
N ILE A 283 -24.62 -30.11 -4.56
CA ILE A 283 -25.37 -30.18 -5.81
C ILE A 283 -24.47 -29.87 -7.00
N ASP A 284 -24.55 -30.71 -8.02
CA ASP A 284 -23.79 -30.55 -9.25
C ASP A 284 -24.32 -29.39 -10.11
N THR A 285 -23.43 -28.77 -10.89
CA THR A 285 -23.79 -27.76 -11.89
C THR A 285 -23.25 -28.14 -13.28
N PRO A 286 -23.86 -27.63 -14.37
CA PRO A 286 -23.43 -27.93 -15.72
C PRO A 286 -22.03 -27.38 -15.97
N VAL A 287 -21.17 -28.24 -16.54
CA VAL A 287 -19.84 -27.82 -17.00
C VAL A 287 -19.98 -27.23 -18.39
N ASP A 288 -19.58 -25.98 -18.52
CA ASP A 288 -19.42 -25.28 -19.79
C ASP A 288 -18.00 -24.70 -19.84
N ASP A 289 -17.11 -25.36 -20.58
CA ASP A 289 -15.73 -24.93 -20.78
C ASP A 289 -15.59 -23.89 -21.91
N VAL A 290 -16.69 -23.56 -22.62
CA VAL A 290 -16.70 -22.62 -23.76
C VAL A 290 -17.23 -21.25 -23.34
N ASN A 291 -18.42 -21.20 -22.74
CA ASN A 291 -19.05 -19.96 -22.26
C ASN A 291 -18.84 -19.73 -20.76
N GLY A 292 -18.44 -20.78 -20.03
CA GLY A 292 -18.07 -20.73 -18.62
C GLY A 292 -19.13 -21.30 -17.67
N SER A 293 -18.76 -22.37 -16.96
CA SER A 293 -19.57 -23.04 -15.94
C SER A 293 -20.09 -22.07 -14.86
N GLY A 294 -21.40 -22.03 -14.64
CA GLY A 294 -22.02 -21.16 -13.62
C GLY A 294 -21.99 -19.64 -13.90
N CYS A 295 -21.43 -19.20 -15.03
CA CYS A 295 -21.21 -17.78 -15.32
C CYS A 295 -22.50 -17.00 -15.63
N LEU A 296 -23.52 -17.69 -16.14
CA LEU A 296 -24.81 -17.11 -16.50
C LEU A 296 -25.92 -17.75 -15.63
N PRO A 297 -27.02 -17.02 -15.32
CA PRO A 297 -28.16 -17.56 -14.56
C PRO A 297 -28.74 -18.85 -15.17
N GLU A 298 -28.69 -18.97 -16.50
CA GLU A 298 -29.17 -20.13 -17.24
C GLU A 298 -28.48 -21.44 -16.83
N ALA A 299 -27.24 -21.39 -16.32
CA ALA A 299 -26.52 -22.56 -15.80
C ALA A 299 -27.20 -23.19 -14.58
N PHE A 300 -28.10 -22.47 -13.90
CA PHE A 300 -28.89 -22.97 -12.76
C PHE A 300 -30.35 -23.29 -13.14
N THR A 301 -30.69 -23.30 -14.43
CA THR A 301 -32.05 -23.61 -14.89
C THR A 301 -32.43 -25.04 -14.51
N GLY A 302 -33.46 -25.18 -13.66
CA GLY A 302 -33.92 -26.48 -13.15
C GLY A 302 -33.08 -27.04 -11.99
N ILE A 303 -32.14 -26.27 -11.44
CA ILE A 303 -31.30 -26.65 -10.31
C ILE A 303 -31.79 -25.94 -9.05
N ASP A 304 -32.38 -26.70 -8.13
CA ASP A 304 -32.73 -26.20 -6.80
C ASP A 304 -31.57 -26.43 -5.82
N ALA A 305 -30.78 -25.37 -5.59
CA ALA A 305 -29.67 -25.38 -4.64
C ALA A 305 -30.09 -24.99 -3.21
N THR A 306 -31.39 -24.81 -2.94
CA THR A 306 -31.90 -24.46 -1.61
C THR A 306 -31.41 -25.44 -0.55
N GLY A 307 -30.66 -24.92 0.43
CA GLY A 307 -30.12 -25.72 1.54
C GLY A 307 -28.92 -26.60 1.18
N LYS A 308 -28.25 -26.34 0.04
CA LYS A 308 -27.13 -27.15 -0.50
C LYS A 308 -25.89 -26.30 -0.75
N LEU A 309 -24.73 -26.94 -0.90
CA LEU A 309 -23.52 -26.33 -1.44
C LEU A 309 -23.46 -26.59 -2.95
N ALA A 310 -23.17 -25.58 -3.77
CA ALA A 310 -23.07 -25.75 -5.22
C ALA A 310 -21.63 -26.14 -5.64
N LEU A 311 -21.47 -27.25 -6.35
CA LEU A 311 -20.20 -27.66 -6.96
C LEU A 311 -20.08 -27.03 -8.35
N ILE A 312 -19.06 -26.18 -8.56
CA ILE A 312 -18.89 -25.41 -9.81
C ILE A 312 -17.46 -25.53 -10.32
N LYS A 313 -17.27 -25.77 -11.62
CA LYS A 313 -15.93 -25.74 -12.24
C LYS A 313 -15.43 -24.29 -12.40
N ARG A 314 -14.17 -24.03 -12.06
CA ARG A 314 -13.48 -22.79 -12.42
C ARG A 314 -13.36 -22.69 -13.95
N GLY A 315 -13.30 -21.47 -14.47
CA GLY A 315 -13.35 -21.21 -15.91
C GLY A 315 -13.29 -19.73 -16.23
N VAL A 316 -13.75 -19.33 -17.40
CA VAL A 316 -13.44 -18.04 -18.04
C VAL A 316 -14.04 -16.77 -17.42
N CYS A 317 -15.02 -16.86 -16.52
CA CYS A 317 -15.65 -15.69 -15.89
C CYS A 317 -15.22 -15.47 -14.43
N ALA A 318 -15.49 -14.27 -13.92
CA ALA A 318 -15.25 -13.90 -12.53
C ALA A 318 -15.92 -14.86 -11.54
N VAL A 319 -15.17 -15.25 -10.49
CA VAL A 319 -15.65 -16.18 -9.46
C VAL A 319 -16.85 -15.59 -8.70
N SER A 320 -16.87 -14.26 -8.50
CA SER A 320 -18.00 -13.54 -7.92
C SER A 320 -19.33 -13.82 -8.62
N ASP A 321 -19.33 -13.96 -9.95
CA ASP A 321 -20.58 -14.08 -10.72
C ASP A 321 -21.15 -15.49 -10.64
N LYS A 322 -20.28 -16.50 -10.61
CA LYS A 322 -20.65 -17.89 -10.28
C LYS A 322 -21.35 -17.95 -8.91
N ILE A 323 -20.83 -17.23 -7.91
CA ILE A 323 -21.40 -17.21 -6.56
C ILE A 323 -22.71 -16.42 -6.50
N LYS A 324 -22.83 -15.30 -7.22
CA LYS A 324 -24.12 -14.55 -7.34
C LYS A 324 -25.22 -15.44 -7.91
N ASN A 325 -24.92 -16.19 -8.98
CA ASN A 325 -25.88 -17.09 -9.61
C ASN A 325 -26.23 -18.28 -8.70
N ALA A 326 -25.25 -18.89 -8.03
CA ALA A 326 -25.49 -19.96 -7.05
C ALA A 326 -26.35 -19.50 -5.87
N LYS A 327 -26.07 -18.30 -5.31
CA LYS A 327 -26.87 -17.68 -4.26
C LYS A 327 -28.30 -17.40 -4.73
N ALA A 328 -28.49 -16.93 -5.96
CA ALA A 328 -29.81 -16.73 -6.55
C ALA A 328 -30.60 -18.03 -6.74
N ALA A 329 -29.92 -19.17 -6.94
CA ALA A 329 -30.49 -20.50 -6.98
C ALA A 329 -30.71 -21.15 -5.58
N GLY A 330 -30.43 -20.43 -4.49
CA GLY A 330 -30.67 -20.87 -3.11
C GLY A 330 -29.48 -21.53 -2.40
N ALA A 331 -28.30 -21.59 -3.02
CA ALA A 331 -27.12 -22.23 -2.43
C ALA A 331 -26.70 -21.54 -1.11
N LEU A 332 -26.31 -22.34 -0.12
CA LEU A 332 -25.73 -21.88 1.15
C LEU A 332 -24.26 -21.46 1.02
N GLY A 333 -23.58 -21.92 -0.02
CA GLY A 333 -22.16 -21.73 -0.28
C GLY A 333 -21.75 -22.41 -1.59
N VAL A 334 -20.51 -22.18 -2.02
CA VAL A 334 -19.95 -22.72 -3.27
C VAL A 334 -18.68 -23.51 -2.97
N ILE A 335 -18.58 -24.70 -3.57
CA ILE A 335 -17.33 -25.43 -3.73
C ILE A 335 -16.90 -25.24 -5.19
N LEU A 336 -15.86 -24.45 -5.40
CA LEU A 336 -15.28 -24.21 -6.72
C LEU A 336 -14.10 -25.17 -6.92
N TYR A 337 -14.12 -26.00 -7.95
CA TYR A 337 -12.98 -26.85 -8.26
C TYR A 337 -12.14 -26.29 -9.41
N ASN A 338 -10.81 -26.39 -9.29
CA ASN A 338 -9.86 -25.79 -10.23
C ASN A 338 -10.04 -26.35 -11.65
N GLN A 339 -9.58 -25.60 -12.68
CA GLN A 339 -9.64 -26.04 -14.08
C GLN A 339 -8.37 -26.72 -14.59
N VAL A 340 -7.30 -26.70 -13.79
CA VAL A 340 -5.98 -27.31 -14.10
C VAL A 340 -5.69 -28.41 -13.07
N PRO A 341 -5.13 -29.56 -13.48
CA PRO A 341 -4.70 -30.62 -12.55
C PRO A 341 -3.68 -30.15 -11.52
N GLY A 342 -3.70 -30.78 -10.35
CA GLY A 342 -2.74 -30.58 -9.26
C GLY A 342 -3.08 -29.44 -8.29
N ASP A 343 -2.14 -29.21 -7.37
CA ASP A 343 -2.34 -28.37 -6.19
C ASP A 343 -2.08 -26.86 -6.44
N ASP A 344 -1.63 -26.48 -7.64
CA ASP A 344 -1.40 -25.09 -8.04
C ASP A 344 -2.74 -24.39 -8.37
N ILE A 345 -3.32 -23.80 -7.33
CA ILE A 345 -4.61 -23.11 -7.38
C ILE A 345 -4.37 -21.62 -7.13
N THR A 346 -4.44 -20.79 -8.18
CA THR A 346 -4.29 -19.33 -8.03
C THR A 346 -5.43 -18.74 -7.19
N LYS A 347 -5.11 -18.08 -6.07
CA LYS A 347 -6.06 -17.35 -5.21
C LYS A 347 -6.81 -16.28 -6.03
N PRO A 348 -8.16 -16.36 -6.18
CA PRO A 348 -8.93 -15.32 -6.84
C PRO A 348 -9.36 -14.24 -5.83
N THR A 349 -9.61 -13.04 -6.34
CA THR A 349 -10.39 -12.03 -5.60
C THR A 349 -11.88 -12.22 -5.85
N LEU A 350 -12.72 -12.01 -4.82
CA LEU A 350 -14.16 -11.82 -5.00
C LEU A 350 -14.53 -10.36 -5.26
N SER A 351 -13.54 -9.46 -5.33
CA SER A 351 -13.66 -8.01 -5.32
C SER A 351 -14.29 -7.45 -4.05
N ALA A 352 -13.72 -6.36 -3.55
CA ALA A 352 -14.20 -5.69 -2.34
C ALA A 352 -15.72 -5.45 -2.38
N GLU A 353 -16.30 -4.94 -3.47
CA GLU A 353 -17.74 -4.59 -3.53
C GLU A 353 -18.74 -5.75 -3.25
N ASN A 354 -18.26 -6.99 -3.10
CA ASN A 354 -19.05 -8.17 -2.81
C ASN A 354 -18.98 -8.64 -1.33
N ILE A 355 -18.21 -7.99 -0.44
CA ILE A 355 -18.14 -8.31 1.00
C ILE A 355 -19.56 -8.34 1.62
N GLY A 356 -19.90 -9.47 2.25
CA GLY A 356 -21.22 -9.70 2.87
C GLY A 356 -22.38 -9.88 1.87
N LEU A 357 -22.16 -9.71 0.57
CA LEU A 357 -23.19 -9.87 -0.48
C LEU A 357 -23.19 -11.26 -1.11
N LEU A 358 -22.12 -12.04 -0.98
CA LEU A 358 -21.99 -13.40 -1.51
C LEU A 358 -22.33 -14.47 -0.46
N VAL A 359 -22.18 -15.74 -0.85
CA VAL A 359 -22.16 -16.89 0.07
C VAL A 359 -20.73 -17.42 0.19
N PRO A 360 -20.36 -18.12 1.28
CA PRO A 360 -19.01 -18.63 1.47
C PRO A 360 -18.51 -19.51 0.32
N LEU A 361 -17.21 -19.41 0.04
CA LEU A 361 -16.51 -20.15 -1.00
C LEU A 361 -15.40 -21.04 -0.41
N GLY A 362 -15.29 -22.28 -0.88
CA GLY A 362 -14.07 -23.08 -0.77
C GLY A 362 -13.56 -23.46 -2.16
N ILE A 363 -12.26 -23.29 -2.42
CA ILE A 363 -11.65 -23.64 -3.72
C ILE A 363 -10.80 -24.90 -3.58
N ILE A 364 -11.13 -25.96 -4.30
CA ILE A 364 -10.49 -27.29 -4.23
C ILE A 364 -9.79 -27.66 -5.54
N THR A 365 -8.98 -28.72 -5.53
CA THR A 365 -8.29 -29.23 -6.74
C THR A 365 -9.29 -29.75 -7.79
N LEU A 366 -8.82 -29.85 -9.05
CA LEU A 366 -9.62 -30.40 -10.14
C LEU A 366 -10.06 -31.84 -9.83
N GLU A 367 -9.12 -32.65 -9.32
CA GLU A 367 -9.27 -34.07 -9.04
C GLU A 367 -10.34 -34.33 -7.97
N THR A 368 -10.35 -33.56 -6.87
CA THR A 368 -11.38 -33.67 -5.83
C THR A 368 -12.74 -33.29 -6.37
N GLY A 369 -12.83 -32.22 -7.17
CA GLY A 369 -14.09 -31.79 -7.79
C GLY A 369 -14.66 -32.82 -8.78
N GLU A 370 -13.81 -33.39 -9.64
CA GLU A 370 -14.23 -34.43 -10.58
C GLU A 370 -14.65 -35.73 -9.87
N ALA A 371 -13.96 -36.11 -8.78
CA ALA A 371 -14.35 -37.26 -7.96
C ALA A 371 -15.75 -37.07 -7.33
N TRP A 372 -16.01 -35.91 -6.72
CA TRP A 372 -17.33 -35.64 -6.12
C TRP A 372 -18.44 -35.50 -7.17
N LYS A 373 -18.13 -34.93 -8.35
CA LYS A 373 -19.06 -34.90 -9.49
C LYS A 373 -19.39 -36.31 -10.00
N ALA A 374 -18.44 -37.25 -9.99
CA ALA A 374 -18.68 -38.64 -10.36
C ALA A 374 -19.64 -39.35 -9.38
N LEU A 375 -19.48 -39.13 -8.06
CA LEU A 375 -20.40 -39.64 -7.04
C LEU A 375 -21.84 -39.09 -7.23
N LEU A 376 -21.97 -37.77 -7.43
CA LEU A 376 -23.26 -37.14 -7.72
C LEU A 376 -23.89 -37.68 -9.02
N THR A 377 -23.08 -37.96 -10.04
CA THR A 377 -23.53 -38.57 -11.31
C THR A 377 -23.99 -40.02 -11.13
N ALA A 378 -23.40 -40.77 -10.19
CA ALA A 378 -23.83 -42.10 -9.81
C ALA A 378 -25.15 -42.11 -8.98
N GLY A 379 -25.63 -40.93 -8.57
CA GLY A 379 -26.82 -40.76 -7.74
C GLY A 379 -26.56 -40.88 -6.24
N GLU A 380 -25.30 -40.77 -5.81
CA GLU A 380 -24.92 -40.77 -4.39
C GLU A 380 -25.09 -39.38 -3.77
N GLU A 381 -25.47 -39.34 -2.49
CA GLU A 381 -25.56 -38.09 -1.73
C GLU A 381 -24.18 -37.74 -1.14
N VAL A 382 -23.57 -36.67 -1.66
CA VAL A 382 -22.28 -36.16 -1.19
C VAL A 382 -22.53 -35.07 -0.15
N ILE A 383 -22.19 -35.32 1.11
CA ILE A 383 -22.24 -34.30 2.18
C ILE A 383 -20.86 -33.62 2.29
N VAL A 384 -20.85 -32.28 2.33
CA VAL A 384 -19.63 -31.48 2.48
C VAL A 384 -19.81 -30.50 3.64
N THR A 385 -18.75 -30.32 4.44
CA THR A 385 -18.62 -29.24 5.41
C THR A 385 -17.64 -28.20 4.90
N LEU A 386 -18.08 -26.95 4.81
CA LEU A 386 -17.25 -25.77 4.49
C LEU A 386 -17.12 -24.90 5.75
N ILE A 387 -15.89 -24.63 6.18
CA ILE A 387 -15.58 -23.63 7.20
C ILE A 387 -14.75 -22.53 6.57
N VAL A 388 -15.20 -21.29 6.71
CA VAL A 388 -14.45 -20.06 6.41
C VAL A 388 -14.50 -19.20 7.67
N ASP A 389 -13.36 -19.03 8.34
CA ASP A 389 -13.13 -18.05 9.39
C ASP A 389 -12.46 -16.84 8.74
N ALA A 390 -13.25 -15.80 8.47
CA ALA A 390 -12.78 -14.55 7.90
C ALA A 390 -13.29 -13.35 8.71
N ILE A 391 -12.41 -12.37 8.91
CA ILE A 391 -12.71 -11.13 9.63
C ILE A 391 -12.74 -9.94 8.66
N PHE A 392 -13.66 -9.01 8.93
CA PHE A 392 -13.83 -7.75 8.23
C PHE A 392 -13.99 -6.66 9.29
N GLU A 393 -12.98 -5.81 9.43
CA GLU A 393 -12.90 -4.82 10.52
C GLU A 393 -12.44 -3.47 10.00
N GLU A 394 -13.18 -2.40 10.29
CA GLU A 394 -12.68 -1.04 10.05
C GLU A 394 -11.47 -0.76 10.94
N ARG A 395 -10.30 -0.53 10.34
CA ARG A 395 -9.05 -0.16 11.03
C ARG A 395 -8.55 1.19 10.53
N GLU A 396 -8.02 2.01 11.45
CA GLU A 396 -7.29 3.22 11.08
C GLU A 396 -5.93 2.83 10.47
N THR A 397 -5.55 3.52 9.40
CA THR A 397 -4.26 3.41 8.70
C THR A 397 -3.79 4.80 8.26
N TRP A 398 -2.54 4.90 7.77
CA TRP A 398 -1.90 6.20 7.55
C TRP A 398 -0.96 6.20 6.34
N ASN A 399 -1.20 7.08 5.37
CA ASN A 399 -0.12 7.43 4.44
C ASN A 399 0.93 8.28 5.18
N VAL A 400 2.22 8.10 4.86
CA VAL A 400 3.29 8.99 5.35
C VAL A 400 3.68 9.95 4.23
N ILE A 401 3.67 11.25 4.47
CA ILE A 401 4.05 12.27 3.48
C ILE A 401 5.19 13.12 4.03
N SER A 402 6.24 13.31 3.24
CA SER A 402 7.42 14.09 3.60
C SER A 402 7.83 14.99 2.44
N GLU A 403 7.89 16.31 2.64
CA GLU A 403 8.19 17.26 1.57
C GLU A 403 9.27 18.28 1.96
N THR A 404 10.01 18.79 0.97
CA THR A 404 11.04 19.80 1.19
C THR A 404 10.43 21.11 1.67
N LYS A 405 11.06 21.74 2.65
CA LYS A 405 10.71 23.09 3.15
C LYS A 405 10.92 24.18 2.09
N GLU A 406 11.92 23.98 1.23
CA GLU A 406 12.17 24.82 0.06
C GLU A 406 11.52 24.27 -1.21
N GLY A 407 11.61 25.05 -2.30
CA GLY A 407 10.91 24.83 -3.55
C GLY A 407 9.52 25.48 -3.58
N ASP A 408 9.05 25.82 -4.79
CA ASP A 408 7.73 26.39 -5.01
C ASP A 408 6.62 25.36 -4.69
N PRO A 409 5.74 25.60 -3.70
CA PRO A 409 4.65 24.69 -3.36
C PRO A 409 3.62 24.52 -4.49
N ASN A 410 3.66 25.39 -5.52
CA ASN A 410 2.81 25.29 -6.71
C ASN A 410 3.45 24.48 -7.85
N LYS A 411 4.65 23.92 -7.62
CA LYS A 411 5.39 23.07 -8.54
C LYS A 411 6.01 21.91 -7.76
N VAL A 412 5.21 20.87 -7.53
CA VAL A 412 5.62 19.68 -6.78
C VAL A 412 6.09 18.60 -7.75
N ILE A 413 7.31 18.11 -7.55
CA ILE A 413 7.79 16.83 -8.09
C ILE A 413 7.58 15.79 -7.00
N MET A 414 6.71 14.83 -7.27
CA MET A 414 6.27 13.85 -6.28
C MET A 414 6.82 12.46 -6.62
N LEU A 415 7.15 11.68 -5.59
CA LEU A 415 7.58 10.29 -5.70
C LEU A 415 6.79 9.45 -4.68
N GLY A 416 6.37 8.27 -5.06
CA GLY A 416 5.60 7.36 -4.23
C GLY A 416 6.03 5.90 -4.38
N ALA A 417 5.73 5.15 -3.32
CA ALA A 417 6.01 3.74 -3.06
C ALA A 417 4.99 3.29 -2.00
N HIS A 418 4.51 2.06 -2.00
CA HIS A 418 3.72 1.57 -0.86
C HIS A 418 4.61 1.07 0.27
N LEU A 419 4.02 0.93 1.46
CA LEU A 419 4.75 0.59 2.68
C LEU A 419 4.28 -0.72 3.32
N ASP A 420 3.04 -1.12 3.03
CA ASP A 420 2.51 -2.45 3.32
C ASP A 420 3.01 -3.50 2.32
N SER A 421 2.56 -4.73 2.54
CA SER A 421 2.72 -5.90 1.66
C SER A 421 1.54 -6.83 1.90
N VAL A 422 1.40 -7.92 1.14
CA VAL A 422 0.44 -8.98 1.45
C VAL A 422 0.59 -9.56 2.87
N LEU A 423 -0.48 -10.15 3.39
CA LEU A 423 -0.49 -10.87 4.69
C LEU A 423 0.44 -12.09 4.66
N GLU A 424 0.57 -12.70 3.50
CA GLU A 424 1.32 -13.93 3.25
C GLU A 424 2.85 -13.77 3.34
N GLY A 425 3.39 -12.54 3.22
CA GLY A 425 4.84 -12.36 3.06
C GLY A 425 5.46 -11.06 3.57
N PRO A 426 6.82 -11.05 3.66
CA PRO A 426 7.57 -9.94 4.26
C PRO A 426 7.89 -8.81 3.30
N GLY A 427 7.48 -8.88 2.03
CA GLY A 427 7.38 -7.76 1.07
C GLY A 427 8.63 -6.88 0.99
N ILE A 428 9.76 -7.44 0.60
CA ILE A 428 11.06 -6.76 0.58
C ILE A 428 11.44 -6.26 -0.80
N ASN A 429 11.12 -6.99 -1.87
CA ASN A 429 11.00 -6.38 -3.17
C ASN A 429 9.71 -5.54 -3.23
N ASP A 430 8.64 -6.03 -2.59
CA ASP A 430 7.25 -5.61 -2.78
C ASP A 430 6.58 -5.00 -1.51
N ASP A 431 6.53 -3.67 -1.36
CA ASP A 431 7.41 -2.67 -1.95
C ASP A 431 8.41 -2.12 -0.92
N GLY A 432 9.15 -3.03 -0.30
CA GLY A 432 10.34 -2.64 0.44
C GLY A 432 11.35 -1.89 -0.46
N SER A 433 11.43 -2.25 -1.74
CA SER A 433 12.43 -1.76 -2.68
C SER A 433 12.23 -0.27 -3.07
N GLY A 434 11.02 0.12 -3.46
CA GLY A 434 10.63 1.51 -3.71
C GLY A 434 10.67 2.34 -2.42
N THR A 435 10.21 1.78 -1.30
CA THR A 435 10.37 2.40 0.03
C THR A 435 11.85 2.71 0.36
N ALA A 436 12.77 1.81 0.04
CA ALA A 436 14.21 2.01 0.22
C ALA A 436 14.77 3.09 -0.70
N ALA A 437 14.37 3.10 -1.98
CA ALA A 437 14.74 4.17 -2.90
C ALA A 437 14.28 5.54 -2.40
N LEU A 438 13.02 5.70 -1.96
CA LEU A 438 12.53 6.99 -1.46
C LEU A 438 13.30 7.48 -0.23
N LEU A 439 13.63 6.60 0.71
CA LEU A 439 14.40 6.95 1.91
C LEU A 439 15.85 7.36 1.57
N GLU A 440 16.50 6.69 0.61
CA GLU A 440 17.85 7.03 0.16
C GLU A 440 17.88 8.33 -0.66
N LEU A 441 16.91 8.51 -1.57
CA LEU A 441 16.74 9.74 -2.34
C LEU A 441 16.47 10.95 -1.43
N MET A 442 15.58 10.81 -0.44
CA MET A 442 15.35 11.84 0.58
C MET A 442 16.63 12.11 1.40
N GLY A 443 17.40 11.07 1.70
CA GLY A 443 18.70 11.14 2.37
C GLY A 443 19.78 11.88 1.57
N SER A 444 19.69 11.87 0.25
CA SER A 444 20.50 12.65 -0.68
C SER A 444 20.02 14.10 -0.82
N VAL A 445 18.73 14.32 -1.15
CA VAL A 445 18.13 15.65 -1.36
C VAL A 445 18.42 16.61 -0.21
N LYS A 446 18.37 16.15 1.05
CA LYS A 446 18.64 16.98 2.23
C LYS A 446 20.08 17.53 2.37
N LYS A 447 21.01 17.13 1.50
CA LYS A 447 22.37 17.69 1.41
C LYS A 447 22.42 18.97 0.57
N TYR A 448 21.44 19.18 -0.29
CA TYR A 448 21.41 20.22 -1.32
C TYR A 448 20.38 21.32 -1.03
N SER A 449 20.49 22.44 -1.73
CA SER A 449 19.57 23.57 -1.60
C SER A 449 19.54 24.46 -2.84
N GLY A 450 18.49 25.26 -2.96
CA GLY A 450 18.26 26.21 -4.06
C GLY A 450 17.57 25.61 -5.28
N PHE A 451 16.93 24.44 -5.16
CA PHE A 451 16.13 23.89 -6.26
C PHE A 451 14.75 24.60 -6.34
N PRO A 452 14.26 24.98 -7.53
CA PRO A 452 13.06 25.79 -7.70
C PRO A 452 11.74 25.07 -7.40
N HIS A 453 11.69 23.73 -7.48
CA HIS A 453 10.46 22.94 -7.35
C HIS A 453 10.45 22.18 -6.03
N LYS A 454 9.30 22.14 -5.35
CA LYS A 454 9.14 21.36 -4.11
C LYS A 454 9.23 19.87 -4.43
N ILE A 455 9.95 19.11 -3.61
CA ILE A 455 10.02 17.65 -3.73
C ILE A 455 9.13 17.05 -2.63
N ARG A 456 8.27 16.09 -2.99
CA ARG A 456 7.39 15.38 -2.07
C ARG A 456 7.57 13.86 -2.20
N PHE A 457 7.88 13.20 -1.11
CA PHE A 457 7.91 11.75 -0.97
C PHE A 457 6.61 11.31 -0.27
N ALA A 458 6.00 10.24 -0.75
CA ALA A 458 4.85 9.60 -0.13
C ALA A 458 5.09 8.11 0.04
N TRP A 459 4.62 7.57 1.17
CA TRP A 459 4.51 6.15 1.44
C TRP A 459 3.05 5.83 1.61
N TRP A 460 2.53 4.99 0.72
CA TRP A 460 1.12 4.66 0.64
C TRP A 460 0.75 3.52 1.59
N ALA A 461 -0.53 3.49 1.95
CA ALA A 461 -1.11 2.53 2.88
C ALA A 461 -2.18 1.69 2.19
N ALA A 462 -2.19 0.39 2.42
CA ALA A 462 -3.22 -0.51 1.89
C ALA A 462 -3.26 -0.44 0.35
N GLU A 463 -2.09 -0.47 -0.28
CA GLU A 463 -1.95 -0.65 -1.74
C GLU A 463 -2.47 -2.03 -2.12
N GLU A 464 -2.07 -3.04 -1.35
CA GLU A 464 -2.38 -4.46 -1.54
C GLU A 464 -3.88 -4.78 -1.36
N ALA A 465 -4.63 -3.85 -0.76
CA ALA A 465 -6.09 -3.86 -0.64
C ALA A 465 -6.80 -3.16 -1.82
N GLY A 466 -6.07 -2.83 -2.89
CA GLY A 466 -6.55 -2.10 -4.05
C GLY A 466 -6.29 -0.58 -3.97
N LEU A 467 -5.02 -0.17 -3.86
CA LEU A 467 -4.54 1.21 -4.05
C LEU A 467 -5.16 2.23 -3.08
N VAL A 468 -5.57 1.79 -1.89
CA VAL A 468 -6.48 2.57 -1.04
C VAL A 468 -5.84 3.89 -0.59
N GLY A 469 -4.55 3.87 -0.22
CA GLY A 469 -3.83 5.04 0.27
C GLY A 469 -3.63 6.14 -0.78
N SER A 470 -3.16 5.78 -1.98
CA SER A 470 -2.99 6.73 -3.08
C SER A 470 -4.33 7.22 -3.65
N TYR A 471 -5.35 6.36 -3.74
CA TYR A 471 -6.70 6.82 -4.06
C TYR A 471 -7.27 7.74 -2.99
N TYR A 472 -7.05 7.46 -1.69
CA TYR A 472 -7.52 8.34 -0.61
C TYR A 472 -6.89 9.73 -0.74
N TYR A 473 -5.59 9.79 -1.00
CA TYR A 473 -4.88 11.04 -1.25
C TYR A 473 -5.41 11.77 -2.49
N THR A 474 -5.51 11.10 -3.64
CA THR A 474 -5.94 11.72 -4.90
C THR A 474 -7.43 12.13 -4.90
N GLU A 475 -8.30 11.40 -4.20
CA GLU A 475 -9.71 11.77 -3.98
C GLU A 475 -9.84 13.08 -3.19
N HIS A 476 -8.92 13.34 -2.27
CA HIS A 476 -8.96 14.51 -1.38
C HIS A 476 -8.27 15.75 -1.97
N LEU A 477 -7.57 15.63 -3.10
CA LEU A 477 -7.04 16.79 -3.83
C LEU A 477 -8.18 17.66 -4.39
N SER A 478 -8.03 18.98 -4.26
CA SER A 478 -8.76 19.91 -5.11
C SER A 478 -8.15 19.91 -6.53
N SER A 479 -8.89 20.38 -7.54
CA SER A 479 -8.32 20.53 -8.88
C SER A 479 -7.10 21.46 -8.89
N GLU A 480 -7.11 22.49 -8.03
CA GLU A 480 -5.99 23.42 -7.86
C GLU A 480 -4.77 22.70 -7.26
N ASP A 481 -4.95 21.82 -6.26
CA ASP A 481 -3.86 21.08 -5.65
C ASP A 481 -3.32 19.97 -6.56
N ALA A 482 -4.18 19.33 -7.34
CA ALA A 482 -3.78 18.43 -8.42
C ALA A 482 -2.97 19.18 -9.49
N ASP A 483 -3.34 20.41 -9.85
CA ASP A 483 -2.56 21.25 -10.77
C ASP A 483 -1.19 21.66 -10.21
N LYS A 484 -0.97 21.64 -8.87
CA LYS A 484 0.34 21.92 -8.25
C LYS A 484 1.32 20.75 -8.41
N ILE A 485 0.83 19.53 -8.53
CA ILE A 485 1.65 18.33 -8.80
C ILE A 485 2.00 18.34 -10.30
N LYS A 486 3.29 18.52 -10.61
CA LYS A 486 3.78 18.60 -12.00
C LYS A 486 4.26 17.26 -12.53
N TYR A 487 4.70 16.40 -11.63
CA TYR A 487 5.15 15.06 -11.95
C TYR A 487 4.93 14.13 -10.76
N TYR A 488 4.56 12.89 -11.04
CA TYR A 488 4.55 11.79 -10.07
C TYR A 488 5.46 10.66 -10.58
N PHE A 489 6.32 10.14 -9.72
CA PHE A 489 7.08 8.92 -9.97
C PHE A 489 6.57 7.81 -9.07
N ASN A 490 6.27 6.65 -9.63
CA ASN A 490 5.88 5.46 -8.87
C ASN A 490 7.02 4.44 -8.92
N TYR A 491 7.48 3.98 -7.76
CA TYR A 491 8.46 2.90 -7.67
C TYR A 491 7.82 1.76 -6.91
N ASP A 492 7.86 0.59 -7.52
CA ASP A 492 7.16 -0.61 -7.09
C ASP A 492 7.94 -1.80 -7.68
N MET A 493 8.32 -2.77 -6.84
CA MET A 493 9.17 -3.92 -7.22
C MET A 493 10.34 -3.54 -8.13
N ILE A 494 11.24 -2.66 -7.66
CA ILE A 494 12.40 -2.16 -8.43
C ILE A 494 13.69 -2.96 -8.23
N GLY A 495 13.63 -4.12 -7.56
CA GLY A 495 14.76 -4.95 -7.19
C GLY A 495 14.63 -6.45 -7.49
N SER A 496 13.72 -6.86 -8.38
CA SER A 496 13.39 -8.28 -8.66
C SER A 496 14.63 -9.13 -8.98
N PRO A 497 14.67 -10.41 -8.53
CA PRO A 497 15.83 -11.29 -8.69
C PRO A 497 16.35 -11.40 -10.14
N ASN A 498 15.43 -11.60 -11.10
CA ASN A 498 15.71 -11.70 -12.53
C ASN A 498 15.12 -10.46 -13.25
N PRO A 499 15.74 -9.28 -13.16
CA PRO A 499 15.10 -8.03 -13.53
C PRO A 499 14.88 -7.91 -15.03
N ILE A 500 13.64 -7.64 -15.44
CA ILE A 500 13.38 -6.79 -16.60
C ILE A 500 13.45 -5.32 -16.15
N TYR A 501 13.50 -4.37 -17.08
CA TYR A 501 13.49 -2.94 -16.74
C TYR A 501 12.31 -2.26 -17.43
N GLU A 502 11.14 -2.44 -16.85
CA GLU A 502 9.88 -1.95 -17.40
C GLU A 502 9.59 -0.53 -16.91
N LEU A 503 9.28 0.34 -17.88
CA LEU A 503 8.96 1.75 -17.66
C LEU A 503 7.55 2.01 -18.18
N ALA A 504 6.55 1.88 -17.31
CA ALA A 504 5.17 2.17 -17.72
C ALA A 504 4.96 3.68 -17.89
N SER A 505 4.27 4.03 -18.97
CA SER A 505 4.02 5.41 -19.39
C SER A 505 2.69 5.55 -20.16
N TYR A 506 2.29 6.79 -20.42
CA TYR A 506 1.15 7.13 -21.26
C TYR A 506 1.40 8.45 -22.01
N ASN A 507 0.46 8.84 -22.88
CA ASN A 507 0.59 10.03 -23.74
C ASN A 507 0.93 11.35 -23.02
N ASN A 508 0.66 11.48 -21.70
CA ASN A 508 1.00 12.67 -20.92
C ASN A 508 2.19 12.46 -19.94
N SER A 509 2.94 11.36 -20.03
CA SER A 509 4.14 11.11 -19.22
C SER A 509 5.29 12.09 -19.49
N GLY A 510 5.32 12.76 -20.64
CA GLY A 510 6.40 13.69 -20.97
C GLY A 510 7.79 13.03 -20.95
N ILE A 511 8.79 13.77 -20.49
CA ILE A 511 10.21 13.35 -20.53
C ILE A 511 10.62 12.33 -19.44
N GLY A 512 9.81 12.11 -18.40
CA GLY A 512 10.21 11.29 -17.24
C GLY A 512 10.67 9.86 -17.56
N PRO A 513 9.94 9.08 -18.40
CA PRO A 513 10.40 7.74 -18.79
C PRO A 513 11.73 7.79 -19.56
N GLN A 514 11.91 8.78 -20.44
CA GLN A 514 13.16 8.95 -21.20
C GLN A 514 14.36 9.24 -20.28
N LEU A 515 14.19 10.09 -19.25
CA LEU A 515 15.26 10.39 -18.28
C LEU A 515 15.72 9.15 -17.51
N ILE A 516 14.81 8.20 -17.28
CA ILE A 516 15.11 6.92 -16.64
C ILE A 516 15.77 5.97 -17.65
N ALA A 517 15.18 5.82 -18.83
CA ALA A 517 15.68 4.97 -19.92
C ALA A 517 17.10 5.34 -20.35
N ASP A 518 17.37 6.62 -20.60
CA ASP A 518 18.70 7.14 -20.99
C ASP A 518 19.80 6.69 -20.01
N TYR A 519 19.50 6.68 -18.71
CA TYR A 519 20.46 6.25 -17.69
C TYR A 519 20.59 4.73 -17.61
N LEU A 520 19.48 4.00 -17.66
CA LEU A 520 19.47 2.54 -17.63
C LEU A 520 20.23 1.96 -18.83
N GLU A 521 19.94 2.43 -20.04
CA GLU A 521 20.58 2.00 -21.28
C GLU A 521 22.07 2.37 -21.32
N ALA A 522 22.44 3.57 -20.84
CA ALA A 522 23.84 3.96 -20.68
C ALA A 522 24.61 3.08 -19.68
N ASN A 523 23.92 2.40 -18.76
CA ASN A 523 24.47 1.41 -17.83
C ASN A 523 24.23 -0.04 -18.29
N GLY A 524 23.87 -0.25 -19.56
CA GLY A 524 23.71 -1.58 -20.16
C GLY A 524 22.47 -2.34 -19.72
N LYS A 525 21.43 -1.64 -19.27
CA LYS A 525 20.11 -2.20 -18.94
C LYS A 525 19.13 -1.85 -20.06
N GLU A 526 18.73 -2.86 -20.84
CA GLU A 526 17.73 -2.70 -21.91
C GLU A 526 16.36 -2.43 -21.28
N THR A 527 15.67 -1.38 -21.73
CA THR A 527 14.38 -0.97 -21.17
C THR A 527 13.20 -1.43 -22.02
N ILE A 528 12.09 -1.72 -21.35
CA ILE A 528 10.83 -2.13 -21.97
C ILE A 528 9.80 -1.04 -21.69
N SER A 529 9.17 -0.52 -22.74
CA SER A 529 8.03 0.41 -22.59
C SER A 529 6.76 -0.38 -22.31
N ALA A 530 6.04 0.00 -21.26
CA ALA A 530 4.72 -0.55 -20.93
C ALA A 530 3.64 0.53 -20.90
N GLU A 531 2.39 0.10 -20.96
CA GLU A 531 1.22 0.92 -20.67
C GLU A 531 0.83 0.75 -19.20
N PHE A 532 0.24 1.79 -18.60
CA PHE A 532 -0.30 1.69 -17.24
C PHE A 532 -1.53 0.78 -17.19
N ASP A 533 -1.45 -0.31 -16.44
CA ASP A 533 -2.53 -1.31 -16.26
C ASP A 533 -3.48 -1.02 -15.09
N GLY A 534 -3.07 -0.13 -14.17
CA GLY A 534 -3.83 0.27 -13.00
C GLY A 534 -3.65 -0.62 -11.77
N ARG A 535 -2.57 -1.41 -11.71
CA ARG A 535 -2.22 -2.30 -10.58
C ARG A 535 -1.26 -1.70 -9.54
N SER A 536 -1.03 -0.38 -9.53
CA SER A 536 -0.19 0.28 -8.51
C SER A 536 -0.59 1.75 -8.32
N ASP A 537 -0.06 2.38 -7.27
CA ASP A 537 -0.46 3.69 -6.71
C ASP A 537 -0.49 4.88 -7.70
N TYR A 538 0.12 4.72 -8.88
CA TYR A 538 0.00 5.69 -9.97
C TYR A 538 -1.44 5.87 -10.49
N ALA A 539 -2.33 4.89 -10.30
CA ALA A 539 -3.64 4.85 -10.96
C ALA A 539 -4.45 6.14 -10.74
N GLY A 540 -4.58 6.58 -9.48
CA GLY A 540 -5.28 7.83 -9.14
C GLY A 540 -4.63 9.09 -9.73
N PHE A 541 -3.30 9.10 -9.92
CA PHE A 541 -2.59 10.22 -10.54
C PHE A 541 -2.82 10.28 -12.06
N VAL A 542 -2.81 9.11 -12.73
CA VAL A 542 -3.14 8.97 -14.15
C VAL A 542 -4.60 9.34 -14.40
N GLU A 543 -5.54 8.91 -13.56
CA GLU A 543 -6.96 9.30 -13.59
C GLU A 543 -7.16 10.82 -13.47
N LEU A 544 -6.37 11.50 -12.62
CA LEU A 544 -6.34 12.96 -12.50
C LEU A 544 -5.58 13.66 -13.64
N GLY A 545 -4.97 12.92 -14.57
CA GLY A 545 -4.22 13.45 -15.71
C GLY A 545 -2.83 14.00 -15.38
N ILE A 546 -2.29 13.70 -14.20
CA ILE A 546 -0.95 14.15 -13.75
C ILE A 546 0.12 13.37 -14.53
N PRO A 547 1.16 14.01 -15.07
CA PRO A 547 2.28 13.30 -15.71
C PRO A 547 2.92 12.28 -14.77
N VAL A 548 3.02 11.02 -15.21
CA VAL A 548 3.59 9.91 -14.43
C VAL A 548 4.67 9.16 -15.21
N ALA A 549 5.71 8.70 -14.52
CA ALA A 549 6.53 7.57 -14.95
C ALA A 549 6.63 6.55 -13.80
N SER A 550 6.85 5.28 -14.13
CA SER A 550 7.16 4.24 -13.14
C SER A 550 8.47 3.52 -13.45
N ILE A 551 8.93 2.72 -12.49
CA ILE A 551 9.93 1.68 -12.69
C ILE A 551 9.33 0.41 -12.08
N PHE A 552 9.38 -0.70 -12.82
CA PHE A 552 9.01 -2.04 -12.39
C PHE A 552 10.04 -3.04 -12.92
N THR A 553 10.37 -4.09 -12.15
CA THR A 553 11.40 -5.08 -12.55
C THR A 553 10.91 -6.51 -12.76
N GLY A 554 9.60 -6.74 -12.71
CA GLY A 554 8.96 -7.99 -13.12
C GLY A 554 8.50 -8.87 -11.95
N GLU A 555 7.38 -9.56 -12.18
CA GLU A 555 6.75 -10.55 -11.31
C GLU A 555 6.85 -11.98 -11.92
N GLY A 556 6.33 -13.00 -11.22
CA GLY A 556 6.15 -14.34 -11.81
C GLY A 556 7.48 -15.07 -12.05
N GLU A 557 7.85 -15.37 -13.30
CA GLU A 557 9.17 -15.97 -13.58
C GLU A 557 10.34 -15.01 -13.26
N ASN A 558 10.08 -13.70 -13.28
CA ASN A 558 11.08 -12.68 -12.94
C ASN A 558 11.27 -12.52 -11.42
N ASP A 559 10.19 -12.67 -10.66
CA ASP A 559 10.18 -12.75 -9.20
C ASP A 559 9.21 -13.84 -8.72
N PRO A 560 9.68 -15.09 -8.53
CA PRO A 560 8.85 -16.20 -8.06
C PRO A 560 8.38 -16.06 -6.60
N CYS A 561 8.84 -15.04 -5.88
CA CYS A 561 8.46 -14.76 -4.51
C CYS A 561 7.45 -13.61 -4.38
N TYR A 562 7.02 -13.00 -5.49
CA TYR A 562 5.92 -12.03 -5.52
C TYR A 562 4.68 -12.54 -4.77
N HIS A 563 4.18 -11.74 -3.83
CA HIS A 563 3.11 -12.10 -2.89
C HIS A 563 3.36 -13.37 -2.03
N GLN A 564 4.61 -13.85 -1.89
CA GLN A 564 4.95 -15.05 -1.12
C GLN A 564 5.75 -14.75 0.15
N ALA A 565 5.69 -15.71 1.10
CA ALA A 565 6.51 -15.72 2.31
C ALA A 565 8.04 -15.67 2.06
N CYS A 566 8.49 -15.94 0.83
CA CYS A 566 9.91 -15.90 0.45
C CYS A 566 10.41 -14.54 -0.06
N ASP A 567 9.54 -13.52 -0.25
CA ASP A 567 9.98 -12.15 -0.59
C ASP A 567 10.61 -11.46 0.62
N THR A 568 11.83 -11.90 0.90
CA THR A 568 12.67 -11.54 2.05
C THR A 568 13.89 -10.76 1.57
N ILE A 569 14.78 -10.40 2.50
CA ILE A 569 16.07 -9.77 2.17
C ILE A 569 16.94 -10.57 1.18
N ASP A 570 16.71 -11.89 1.06
CA ASP A 570 17.42 -12.76 0.13
C ASP A 570 16.81 -12.77 -1.30
N ASN A 571 15.64 -12.12 -1.50
CA ASN A 571 14.92 -12.01 -2.77
C ASN A 571 15.25 -10.74 -3.57
N ILE A 572 16.44 -10.15 -3.37
CA ILE A 572 16.79 -8.84 -3.95
C ILE A 572 17.99 -8.91 -4.89
N ASN A 573 17.83 -8.39 -6.09
CA ASN A 573 18.93 -8.07 -6.98
C ASN A 573 19.53 -6.70 -6.63
N TRP A 574 20.63 -6.72 -5.88
CA TRP A 574 21.31 -5.52 -5.39
C TRP A 574 21.81 -4.56 -6.48
N ASP A 575 22.11 -5.07 -7.68
CA ASP A 575 22.50 -4.25 -8.83
C ASP A 575 21.27 -3.55 -9.44
N ALA A 576 20.15 -4.27 -9.59
CA ALA A 576 18.89 -3.74 -10.10
C ALA A 576 18.36 -2.58 -9.24
N ILE A 577 18.17 -2.81 -7.93
CA ILE A 577 17.67 -1.75 -7.02
C ILE A 577 18.63 -0.55 -6.98
N THR A 578 19.94 -0.77 -7.06
CA THR A 578 20.94 0.32 -7.07
C THR A 578 20.86 1.15 -8.35
N VAL A 579 20.81 0.51 -9.53
CA VAL A 579 20.78 1.24 -10.81
C VAL A 579 19.44 1.94 -11.02
N ASN A 580 18.33 1.33 -10.60
CA ASN A 580 16.99 1.94 -10.64
C ASN A 580 16.89 3.13 -9.69
N THR A 581 17.38 3.02 -8.44
CA THR A 581 17.43 4.16 -7.51
C THR A 581 18.24 5.33 -8.07
N LYS A 582 19.34 5.04 -8.79
CA LYS A 582 20.14 6.07 -9.47
C LYS A 582 19.42 6.71 -10.65
N ALA A 583 18.73 5.92 -11.49
CA ALA A 583 17.90 6.42 -12.58
C ALA A 583 16.81 7.36 -12.05
N ALA A 584 16.06 6.89 -11.03
CA ALA A 584 15.08 7.66 -10.28
C ALA A 584 15.66 8.97 -9.72
N GLY A 585 16.84 8.92 -9.09
CA GLY A 585 17.52 10.10 -8.55
C GLY A 585 17.88 11.11 -9.63
N ARG A 586 18.43 10.67 -10.77
CA ARG A 586 18.78 11.56 -11.89
C ARG A 586 17.54 12.21 -12.52
N ALA A 587 16.45 11.46 -12.67
CA ALA A 587 15.17 11.99 -13.14
C ALA A 587 14.60 13.02 -12.15
N LEU A 588 14.60 12.71 -10.85
CA LEU A 588 14.21 13.64 -9.78
C LEU A 588 15.04 14.93 -9.81
N ALA A 589 16.37 14.85 -9.80
CA ALA A 589 17.22 16.03 -9.80
C ALA A 589 17.05 16.88 -11.07
N THR A 590 16.75 16.26 -12.21
CA THR A 590 16.40 16.99 -13.44
C THR A 590 15.10 17.76 -13.26
N LEU A 591 14.02 17.10 -12.84
CA LEU A 591 12.70 17.73 -12.71
C LEU A 591 12.60 18.70 -11.53
N ALA A 592 13.40 18.52 -10.47
CA ALA A 592 13.52 19.46 -9.36
C ALA A 592 14.06 20.83 -9.81
N ASN A 593 14.83 20.89 -10.91
CA ASN A 593 15.43 22.10 -11.46
C ASN A 593 14.72 22.66 -12.70
N SER A 594 14.07 21.82 -13.52
CA SER A 594 13.38 22.26 -14.74
C SER A 594 12.08 21.48 -14.99
N LEU A 595 11.06 22.13 -15.54
CA LEU A 595 9.86 21.48 -16.08
C LEU A 595 9.89 21.38 -17.61
N GLU A 596 11.06 21.57 -18.23
CA GLU A 596 11.23 21.35 -19.66
C GLU A 596 10.93 19.88 -20.02
N GLY A 597 10.10 19.66 -21.03
CA GLY A 597 9.61 18.32 -21.38
C GLY A 597 8.52 17.75 -20.47
N VAL A 598 8.07 18.48 -19.44
CA VAL A 598 6.92 18.11 -18.60
C VAL A 598 5.64 18.78 -19.14
N PRO A 599 4.66 18.03 -19.66
CA PRO A 599 3.39 18.60 -20.09
C PRO A 599 2.54 19.05 -18.89
N PRO A 600 1.56 19.94 -19.08
CA PRO A 600 0.59 20.26 -18.03
C PRO A 600 -0.27 19.03 -17.67
N ARG A 601 -0.94 19.08 -16.51
CA ARG A 601 -1.97 18.11 -16.14
C ARG A 601 -3.05 18.05 -17.22
N ALA A 602 -3.32 16.86 -17.76
CA ALA A 602 -4.25 16.68 -18.86
C ALA A 602 -5.72 16.76 -18.39
N ASN A 603 -6.46 17.75 -18.91
CA ASN A 603 -7.89 17.91 -18.64
C ASN A 603 -8.79 17.28 -19.73
N THR A 604 -8.24 16.50 -20.68
CA THR A 604 -8.95 16.07 -21.91
C THR A 604 -8.71 14.61 -22.37
N THR A 605 -8.32 13.69 -21.48
CA THR A 605 -8.07 12.27 -21.84
C THR A 605 -9.39 11.46 -21.93
N PRO A 606 -9.55 10.49 -22.85
CA PRO A 606 -10.78 9.68 -22.93
C PRO A 606 -11.02 8.72 -21.75
N ILE A 607 -10.00 8.44 -20.92
CA ILE A 607 -10.09 7.66 -19.68
C ILE A 607 -10.07 8.60 -18.44
N LEU A 608 -10.64 9.80 -18.55
CA LEU A 608 -10.75 10.71 -17.40
C LEU A 608 -11.88 10.30 -16.47
N ARG A 609 -11.53 9.49 -15.48
CA ARG A 609 -12.14 9.61 -14.15
C ARG A 609 -11.54 10.85 -13.48
N GLY A 610 -12.13 12.02 -13.76
CA GLY A 610 -11.89 13.20 -12.91
C GLY A 610 -12.27 12.89 -11.45
N ARG A 611 -12.05 13.79 -10.49
CA ARG A 611 -12.28 13.54 -9.05
C ARG A 611 -13.58 12.78 -8.72
N ALA A 612 -14.68 13.02 -9.44
CA ALA A 612 -15.94 12.30 -9.32
C ALA A 612 -15.90 10.78 -9.63
N GLY A 613 -15.01 10.35 -10.54
CA GLY A 613 -14.75 8.95 -10.91
C GLY A 613 -13.80 8.24 -9.93
N VAL A 614 -12.75 8.91 -9.44
CA VAL A 614 -11.96 8.45 -8.28
C VAL A 614 -12.89 8.25 -7.07
N LEU A 615 -13.70 9.27 -6.78
CA LEU A 615 -14.79 9.21 -5.80
C LEU A 615 -15.82 8.10 -6.08
N GLN A 616 -15.96 7.60 -7.31
CA GLN A 616 -16.86 6.50 -7.63
C GLN A 616 -16.21 5.15 -7.31
N GLN A 617 -14.90 5.01 -7.56
CA GLN A 617 -14.12 3.85 -7.13
C GLN A 617 -14.13 3.74 -5.60
N MET A 618 -13.75 4.81 -4.90
CA MET A 618 -13.81 4.88 -3.45
C MET A 618 -15.22 4.73 -2.87
N ARG A 619 -16.28 5.23 -3.54
CA ARG A 619 -17.67 4.97 -3.08
C ARG A 619 -18.14 3.54 -3.30
N ARG A 620 -17.61 2.80 -4.29
CA ARG A 620 -17.85 1.34 -4.39
C ARG A 620 -17.26 0.62 -3.18
N TRP A 621 -16.07 1.02 -2.75
CA TRP A 621 -15.43 0.50 -1.54
C TRP A 621 -16.05 1.00 -0.22
N LYS A 622 -16.64 2.20 -0.18
CA LYS A 622 -17.24 2.75 1.05
C LYS A 622 -18.70 2.30 1.30
N ALA A 623 -19.53 2.21 0.26
CA ALA A 623 -20.92 1.74 0.39
C ALA A 623 -21.00 0.30 0.95
N LEU A 624 -19.89 -0.43 0.82
CA LEU A 624 -19.63 -1.76 1.31
C LEU A 624 -19.58 -1.86 2.85
N ALA A 625 -18.88 -0.93 3.51
CA ALA A 625 -18.68 -0.94 4.95
C ALA A 625 -19.97 -0.59 5.73
N GLU A 626 -20.86 0.22 5.13
CA GLU A 626 -22.14 0.59 5.77
C GLU A 626 -23.14 -0.59 5.79
N HIS A 627 -23.02 -1.56 4.86
CA HIS A 627 -23.86 -2.77 4.85
C HIS A 627 -23.46 -3.82 5.89
N THR A 628 -22.19 -3.89 6.32
CA THR A 628 -21.76 -4.83 7.38
C THR A 628 -22.22 -4.37 8.77
N SER A 629 -22.27 -3.05 9.03
CA SER A 629 -22.71 -2.49 10.31
C SER A 629 -24.19 -2.76 10.67
N HIS A 630 -25.04 -2.99 9.67
CA HIS A 630 -26.46 -3.28 9.85
C HIS A 630 -26.80 -4.78 9.93
N GLY A 631 -25.83 -5.67 9.73
CA GLY A 631 -26.01 -7.13 9.76
C GLY A 631 -26.02 -7.76 11.18
N LYS A 632 -25.71 -7.00 12.23
CA LYS A 632 -25.54 -7.53 13.61
C LYS A 632 -26.47 -6.89 14.66
N THR A 633 -27.79 -6.86 14.41
CA THR A 633 -28.80 -6.66 15.48
C THR A 633 -30.06 -7.54 15.34
N CYS A 634 -29.89 -8.86 15.23
CA CYS A 634 -30.93 -9.82 15.59
C CYS A 634 -30.71 -10.36 17.01
N SER A 635 -30.60 -9.45 17.99
CA SER A 635 -30.67 -9.81 19.41
C SER A 635 -32.14 -10.01 19.79
N HIS A 636 -32.58 -11.25 19.87
CA HIS A 636 -33.85 -11.57 20.51
C HIS A 636 -33.82 -11.13 21.98
N ASN A 637 -34.55 -10.07 22.33
CA ASN A 637 -35.69 -10.11 23.26
C ASN A 637 -36.04 -8.72 23.80
N ASP A 638 -37.13 -8.15 23.29
CA ASP A 638 -38.00 -7.34 24.14
C ASP A 638 -38.81 -8.29 25.05
N GLU A 639 -38.75 -8.09 26.37
CA GLU A 639 -39.87 -7.41 27.07
C GLU A 639 -39.57 -7.17 28.56
N LYS A 640 -39.55 -5.88 28.92
CA LYS A 640 -40.13 -5.28 30.14
C LYS A 640 -39.79 -5.87 31.52
N LYS A 641 -39.25 -4.98 32.37
CA LYS A 641 -40.09 -4.44 33.47
C LYS A 641 -39.70 -3.04 33.91
N ILE A 642 -40.74 -2.26 34.20
CA ILE A 642 -40.70 -0.93 34.80
C ILE A 642 -40.58 -1.10 36.32
N TYR A 643 -39.49 -0.61 36.93
CA TYR A 643 -39.46 0.28 38.10
C TYR A 643 -38.02 0.57 38.54
#